data_AF-A0A2E3MSC6-F1
#
_entry.id   AF-A0A2E3MSC6-F1
#
_cell.length_a   1.000
_cell.length_b   1.000
_cell.length_c   1.000
_cell.angle_alpha   90.00
_cell.angle_beta   90.00
_cell.angle_gamma   90.00
#
_symmetry.space_group_name_H-M   'P 1'
#
loop_
_entity.id
_entity.type
_entity.pdbx_description
1 polymer ?
#
loop_
_entity_poly.entity_id
_entity_poly.type
_entity_poly.pdbx_seq_one_letter_code
_entity_poly.pdbx_strand_id
1 'polypeptide(L)'
;MNTNHATWLKLNRPAPCRSEFLRLVTLLFGCSLALPWQVPLAAHRGSHFATSQCTSTRLVVATQQPAGVQVASEPSAQSAPKHRPRVIVVQPVILCDDDGSTPAVHAFPKRLIDRVYTKAKLELLYLQPLRWNHGKARRGEITQHQIIRDGRHQGIISPDKRIITLLFASTTDRKKGPSGHGQQGGSTCFVRLGPSDRQADPLQLAFVVAHELGHCLNLRHVVDDPAVPDKPANLQGMGALTDRLSAAGLHDTQRDTVLRSPLVMDRLRFYTLAEAQKQIVDETWEPYITGATDDMLRFSIGLTADAPLPQQPQTRRRFAKQQYAGKVLDFNAAEKTLLTGMVQRLQALIGSSWPGVSRFPWHFVKVDGTFCKGMAHTRGLSIFLSGRYLEKMSTDANFGLKLLLHEKLHVIQRLNRKSFKPLYQAYGFVPVTLKKGELKQLNAAQNPDALNVSWAIHSGDALSLLITTLARDTEGIIQFQEEYRTLDKQPDGSWTIGAIREKDGPFQNWHASFPFRVGHDHPNEVSAYLSGLLLESDHLKTLNRDLTAAQTDRLEQTRNAFRNILRLIGDEDRNASKPSARNLPGPLRTNRIGELYCHVPVTLYSKTIQFHSGGLATGSGVCAPPSIPYFPPKVNE
;
A
#
# COMPACT_ATOMS: atom_id res chain seq x y z
N MET A 1 6.32 -22.21 -40.49
CA MET A 1 5.69 -23.20 -39.59
C MET A 1 6.43 -23.13 -38.26
N ASN A 2 5.75 -22.82 -37.16
CA ASN A 2 6.37 -22.58 -35.85
C ASN A 2 5.61 -23.33 -34.76
N THR A 3 6.33 -24.06 -33.91
CA THR A 3 5.80 -24.73 -32.71
C THR A 3 6.75 -24.49 -31.54
N ASN A 4 6.42 -23.50 -30.70
CA ASN A 4 7.09 -23.25 -29.42
C ASN A 4 6.02 -22.87 -28.38
N HIS A 5 5.62 -23.84 -27.56
CA HIS A 5 4.67 -23.67 -26.47
C HIS A 5 5.20 -24.35 -25.19
N ALA A 6 4.74 -23.85 -24.04
CA ALA A 6 4.90 -24.44 -22.71
C ALA A 6 6.35 -24.65 -22.19
N THR A 7 6.94 -23.58 -21.64
CA THR A 7 8.10 -23.68 -20.74
C THR A 7 7.88 -22.87 -19.46
N TRP A 8 7.09 -23.40 -18.51
CA TRP A 8 7.26 -23.19 -17.04
C TRP A 8 6.30 -24.06 -16.18
N LEU A 9 6.24 -25.38 -16.45
CA LEU A 9 5.48 -26.32 -15.60
C LEU A 9 6.12 -27.72 -15.48
N LYS A 10 7.45 -27.80 -15.43
CA LYS A 10 8.20 -29.02 -15.11
C LYS A 10 9.29 -28.75 -14.06
N LEU A 11 8.95 -29.01 -12.80
CA LEU A 11 9.92 -29.28 -11.73
C LEU A 11 9.47 -30.54 -10.98
N ASN A 12 10.24 -31.62 -11.19
CA ASN A 12 10.34 -32.85 -10.41
C ASN A 12 9.08 -33.36 -9.66
N ARG A 13 8.31 -34.24 -10.31
CA ARG A 13 7.63 -35.33 -9.58
C ARG A 13 8.67 -36.44 -9.31
N PRO A 14 8.85 -36.94 -8.08
CA PRO A 14 9.52 -38.23 -7.89
C PRO A 14 8.65 -39.35 -8.45
N ALA A 15 9.25 -40.39 -9.02
CA ALA A 15 8.52 -41.54 -9.53
C ALA A 15 7.97 -42.41 -8.37
N PRO A 16 6.75 -42.99 -8.49
CA PRO A 16 6.18 -43.85 -7.46
C PRO A 16 6.88 -45.21 -7.46
N CYS A 17 7.72 -45.47 -6.45
CA CYS A 17 8.33 -46.78 -6.27
C CYS A 17 7.29 -47.75 -5.69
N ARG A 18 6.83 -48.72 -6.50
CA ARG A 18 5.97 -49.84 -6.08
C ARG A 18 6.79 -51.12 -6.02
N SER A 19 7.01 -51.64 -4.82
CA SER A 19 7.30 -53.07 -4.60
C SER A 19 7.03 -53.46 -3.14
N GLU A 20 5.97 -54.23 -2.93
CA GLU A 20 5.77 -55.06 -1.73
C GLU A 20 5.68 -56.53 -2.17
N PHE A 21 6.04 -57.45 -1.26
CA PHE A 21 6.09 -58.92 -1.43
C PHE A 21 7.17 -59.39 -2.44
N LEU A 22 7.94 -60.46 -2.19
CA LEU A 22 7.67 -61.65 -1.38
C LEU A 22 8.85 -62.04 -0.43
N ARG A 23 8.74 -63.19 0.24
CA ARG A 23 9.60 -63.67 1.35
C ARG A 23 10.74 -64.60 0.85
N LEU A 24 11.89 -64.61 1.53
CA LEU A 24 12.35 -65.84 2.23
C LEU A 24 13.46 -65.63 3.29
N VAL A 25 13.29 -66.41 4.36
CA VAL A 25 14.18 -66.88 5.44
C VAL A 25 15.64 -67.10 4.96
N THR A 26 16.71 -66.73 5.70
CA THR A 26 17.32 -67.60 6.74
C THR A 26 18.27 -66.86 7.72
N LEU A 27 18.02 -67.11 9.03
CA LEU A 27 18.92 -67.12 10.21
C LEU A 27 20.42 -66.76 10.09
N LEU A 28 20.95 -66.05 11.09
CA LEU A 28 21.71 -66.62 12.24
C LEU A 28 22.11 -65.54 13.29
N PHE A 29 22.00 -65.87 14.59
CA PHE A 29 22.52 -65.21 15.83
C PHE A 29 22.47 -63.66 16.02
N GLY A 30 22.20 -63.09 17.21
CA GLY A 30 21.72 -63.69 18.48
C GLY A 30 21.95 -62.77 19.71
N CYS A 31 20.90 -62.56 20.53
CA CYS A 31 20.87 -61.97 21.90
C CYS A 31 21.41 -60.52 22.09
N SER A 32 20.66 -59.55 22.66
CA SER A 32 20.25 -59.39 24.09
C SER A 32 21.44 -59.07 25.02
N LEU A 33 21.44 -58.08 25.93
CA LEU A 33 20.36 -57.52 26.75
C LEU A 33 20.41 -55.99 27.04
N ALA A 34 19.31 -55.54 27.65
CA ALA A 34 18.92 -54.24 28.19
C ALA A 34 19.84 -53.53 29.22
N LEU A 35 19.80 -52.17 29.21
CA LEU A 35 19.39 -51.20 30.27
C LEU A 35 19.49 -51.56 31.78
N PRO A 36 19.51 -50.58 32.74
CA PRO A 36 19.69 -49.11 32.66
C PRO A 36 20.55 -48.49 33.82
N TRP A 37 20.42 -47.15 34.00
CA TRP A 37 20.25 -46.39 35.28
C TRP A 37 21.36 -45.47 35.87
N GLN A 38 20.88 -44.25 36.19
CA GLN A 38 21.19 -43.37 37.33
C GLN A 38 22.36 -42.37 37.35
N VAL A 39 22.23 -41.43 38.31
CA VAL A 39 22.85 -40.11 38.47
C VAL A 39 23.27 -39.94 39.94
N PRO A 40 24.30 -39.14 40.25
CA PRO A 40 24.34 -38.44 41.55
C PRO A 40 24.62 -36.93 41.44
N LEU A 41 24.29 -36.20 42.53
CA LEU A 41 24.54 -34.76 42.72
C LEU A 41 25.79 -34.51 43.60
N ALA A 42 26.54 -33.43 43.33
CA ALA A 42 27.16 -32.51 44.31
C ALA A 42 27.90 -31.36 43.54
N ALA A 43 27.95 -30.06 43.88
CA ALA A 43 27.52 -29.22 45.01
C ALA A 43 28.55 -28.88 46.13
N HIS A 44 29.49 -27.94 45.88
CA HIS A 44 30.21 -27.05 46.84
C HIS A 44 31.27 -26.20 46.10
N ARG A 45 31.89 -25.12 46.64
CA ARG A 45 31.46 -23.98 47.50
C ARG A 45 32.63 -22.95 47.60
N GLY A 46 32.35 -21.64 47.53
CA GLY A 46 33.27 -20.55 47.90
C GLY A 46 34.49 -20.29 46.98
N SER A 47 35.31 -19.26 47.18
CA SER A 47 35.09 -17.93 47.83
C SER A 47 36.37 -17.07 47.76
N HIS A 48 36.24 -15.78 47.44
CA HIS A 48 37.18 -14.65 47.65
C HIS A 48 38.71 -14.87 47.68
N PHE A 49 39.43 -14.06 46.89
CA PHE A 49 40.47 -13.18 47.45
C PHE A 49 40.59 -11.89 46.61
N ALA A 50 41.15 -10.84 47.20
CA ALA A 50 41.43 -9.56 46.55
C ALA A 50 42.78 -9.01 47.01
N THR A 51 43.50 -8.32 46.12
CA THR A 51 44.78 -7.65 46.40
C THR A 51 44.88 -6.37 45.59
N SER A 52 45.44 -5.32 46.20
CA SER A 52 45.60 -3.99 45.62
C SER A 52 47.04 -3.48 45.74
N GLN A 53 47.43 -2.62 44.81
CA GLN A 53 48.53 -1.62 44.88
C GLN A 53 48.26 -0.63 43.72
N CYS A 54 48.24 0.70 43.92
CA CYS A 54 49.38 1.62 44.11
C CYS A 54 50.30 1.69 42.88
N THR A 55 50.74 2.85 42.37
CA THR A 55 50.49 4.27 42.72
C THR A 55 51.05 5.17 41.60
N SER A 56 50.47 6.36 41.35
CA SER A 56 51.24 7.53 40.91
C SER A 56 50.43 8.82 41.02
N THR A 57 50.84 9.72 41.92
CA THR A 57 50.25 11.06 42.07
C THR A 57 51.04 12.07 41.25
N ARG A 58 50.38 12.95 40.51
CA ARG A 58 50.95 14.26 40.13
C ARG A 58 50.01 15.38 40.56
N LEU A 59 50.61 16.41 41.14
CA LEU A 59 49.93 17.46 41.88
C LEU A 59 50.25 18.80 41.21
N VAL A 60 49.21 19.54 40.81
CA VAL A 60 49.34 20.91 40.29
C VAL A 60 48.24 21.78 40.89
N VAL A 61 48.67 22.68 41.79
CA VAL A 61 48.12 23.99 42.14
C VAL A 61 46.61 24.21 41.92
N ALA A 62 45.87 24.37 43.02
CA ALA A 62 44.53 24.93 43.00
C ALA A 62 44.59 26.48 43.00
N THR A 63 43.87 27.11 42.08
CA THR A 63 43.47 28.53 42.16
C THR A 63 41.97 28.60 42.41
N GLN A 64 41.57 29.28 43.49
CA GLN A 64 40.15 29.49 43.78
C GLN A 64 39.59 30.60 42.88
N GLN A 65 38.42 30.35 42.28
CA GLN A 65 37.57 31.38 41.69
C GLN A 65 36.14 31.23 42.26
N PRO A 66 35.36 32.33 42.34
CA PRO A 66 34.12 32.37 43.10
C PRO A 66 32.98 31.58 42.43
N ALA A 67 31.92 31.32 43.21
CA ALA A 67 30.78 30.51 42.81
C ALA A 67 30.00 31.13 41.63
N GLY A 68 30.29 30.66 40.41
CA GLY A 68 29.43 30.86 39.25
C GLY A 68 28.14 30.03 39.39
N VAL A 69 26.99 30.66 39.14
CA VAL A 69 25.68 29.98 39.18
C VAL A 69 25.67 28.84 38.16
N GLN A 70 25.50 27.60 38.63
CA GLN A 70 25.23 26.47 37.75
C GLN A 70 23.82 26.62 37.16
N VAL A 71 23.74 27.24 35.99
CA VAL A 71 22.59 27.06 35.10
C VAL A 71 22.53 25.58 34.77
N ALA A 72 21.46 24.91 35.23
CA ALA A 72 21.28 23.48 35.00
C ALA A 72 21.31 23.19 33.50
N SER A 73 22.23 22.32 33.06
CA SER A 73 22.31 21.89 31.67
C SER A 73 20.99 21.25 31.26
N GLU A 74 20.39 21.72 30.16
CA GLU A 74 19.14 21.14 29.66
C GLU A 74 19.31 19.62 29.50
N PRO A 75 18.32 18.81 29.92
CA PRO A 75 18.40 17.36 29.80
C PRO A 75 18.52 17.01 28.31
N SER A 76 19.72 16.56 27.92
CA SER A 76 20.10 16.38 26.52
C SER A 76 19.03 15.55 25.79
N ALA A 77 18.45 16.14 24.75
CA ALA A 77 17.26 15.59 24.11
C ALA A 77 17.57 14.22 23.49
N GLN A 78 17.26 13.15 24.23
CA GLN A 78 17.52 11.77 23.82
C GLN A 78 16.95 11.55 22.43
N SER A 79 17.84 11.33 21.46
CA SER A 79 17.45 11.21 20.06
C SER A 79 16.56 9.98 19.91
N ALA A 80 15.28 10.21 19.63
CA ALA A 80 14.27 9.16 19.61
C ALA A 80 14.71 8.02 18.67
N PRO A 81 14.53 6.73 19.06
CA PRO A 81 15.07 5.60 18.32
C PRO A 81 14.69 5.68 16.83
N LYS A 82 15.69 5.47 15.96
CA LYS A 82 15.69 5.84 14.53
C LYS A 82 14.38 5.48 13.80
N HIS A 83 13.80 4.35 14.18
CA HIS A 83 12.43 3.93 13.91
C HIS A 83 11.76 3.43 15.20
N ARG A 84 10.49 3.76 15.40
CA ARG A 84 9.70 3.35 16.58
C ARG A 84 9.01 2.00 16.33
N PRO A 85 8.78 1.13 17.34
CA PRO A 85 8.18 -0.20 17.13
C PRO A 85 6.73 -0.15 16.62
N ARG A 86 5.98 0.91 16.94
CA ARG A 86 4.57 1.07 16.53
C ARG A 86 4.38 2.24 15.58
N VAL A 87 3.37 2.14 14.73
CA VAL A 87 3.03 3.12 13.69
C VAL A 87 1.52 3.34 13.57
N ILE A 88 1.14 4.53 13.11
CA ILE A 88 -0.17 4.83 12.52
C ILE A 88 0.07 5.28 11.09
N VAL A 89 -0.79 4.87 10.15
CA VAL A 89 -0.78 5.42 8.79
C VAL A 89 -1.85 6.52 8.70
N VAL A 90 -1.44 7.70 8.24
CA VAL A 90 -2.32 8.87 8.06
C VAL A 90 -2.34 9.24 6.58
N GLN A 91 -3.53 9.37 6.00
CA GLN A 91 -3.76 9.90 4.66
C GLN A 91 -4.21 11.35 4.75
N PRO A 92 -3.37 12.35 4.42
CA PRO A 92 -3.82 13.72 4.29
C PRO A 92 -4.73 13.88 3.07
N VAL A 93 -5.80 14.66 3.24
CA VAL A 93 -6.72 15.07 2.18
C VAL A 93 -6.90 16.57 2.26
N ILE A 94 -6.57 17.28 1.19
CA ILE A 94 -6.67 18.74 1.09
C ILE A 94 -7.87 19.06 0.21
N LEU A 95 -8.91 19.65 0.80
CA LEU A 95 -10.10 20.06 0.07
C LEU A 95 -9.81 21.32 -0.77
N CYS A 96 -10.24 21.31 -2.02
CA CYS A 96 -10.17 22.44 -2.96
C CYS A 96 -11.58 22.92 -3.34
N ASP A 97 -11.68 24.03 -4.09
CA ASP A 97 -12.90 24.31 -4.86
C ASP A 97 -13.09 23.24 -5.96
N ASP A 98 -14.25 23.23 -6.59
CA ASP A 98 -14.66 22.15 -7.51
C ASP A 98 -13.82 22.12 -8.81
N ASP A 99 -13.21 23.25 -9.19
CA ASP A 99 -12.20 23.37 -10.25
C ASP A 99 -10.78 22.92 -9.82
N GLY A 100 -10.56 22.71 -8.52
CA GLY A 100 -9.26 22.35 -7.93
C GLY A 100 -8.42 23.54 -7.47
N SER A 101 -8.93 24.77 -7.62
CA SER A 101 -8.32 25.99 -7.11
C SER A 101 -8.40 26.10 -5.59
N THR A 102 -7.67 27.08 -5.04
CA THR A 102 -7.78 27.52 -3.64
C THR A 102 -7.76 26.36 -2.63
N PRO A 103 -6.66 25.58 -2.53
CA PRO A 103 -6.57 24.48 -1.56
C PRO A 103 -6.74 24.98 -0.12
N ALA A 104 -7.38 24.19 0.73
CA ALA A 104 -7.46 24.46 2.16
C ALA A 104 -6.06 24.61 2.78
N VAL A 105 -5.94 25.50 3.76
CA VAL A 105 -4.70 25.69 4.53
C VAL A 105 -4.37 24.40 5.27
N HIS A 106 -3.19 23.86 5.00
CA HIS A 106 -2.70 22.58 5.51
C HIS A 106 -1.23 22.72 5.93
N ALA A 107 -0.82 21.97 6.94
CA ALA A 107 0.55 21.96 7.44
C ALA A 107 0.89 20.59 8.01
N PHE A 108 2.15 20.17 7.87
CA PHE A 108 2.66 18.90 8.38
C PHE A 108 3.89 19.12 9.28
N PRO A 109 3.75 19.79 10.45
CA PRO A 109 4.83 19.98 11.42
C PRO A 109 5.16 18.66 12.16
N LYS A 110 5.56 17.64 11.39
CA LYS A 110 5.66 16.25 11.79
C LYS A 110 6.49 16.05 13.05
N ARG A 111 7.61 16.77 13.18
CA ARG A 111 8.52 16.70 14.34
C ARG A 111 7.82 17.07 15.65
N LEU A 112 6.93 18.05 15.65
CA LEU A 112 6.16 18.48 16.83
C LEU A 112 5.06 17.46 17.14
N ILE A 113 4.33 16.99 16.12
CA ILE A 113 3.24 16.01 16.29
C ILE A 113 3.79 14.65 16.78
N ASP A 114 4.86 14.13 16.17
CA ASP A 114 5.56 12.91 16.59
C ASP A 114 6.10 13.03 18.03
N ARG A 115 6.43 14.24 18.52
CA ARG A 115 7.05 14.44 19.84
C ARG A 115 6.14 13.96 20.97
N VAL A 116 4.84 14.27 20.90
CA VAL A 116 3.82 13.81 21.86
C VAL A 116 3.76 12.28 21.94
N TYR A 117 3.63 11.63 20.78
CA TYR A 117 3.47 10.18 20.69
C TYR A 117 4.77 9.39 20.93
N THR A 118 5.88 10.06 21.26
CA THR A 118 7.15 9.41 21.65
C THR A 118 6.98 8.50 22.87
N LYS A 119 6.18 8.90 23.86
CA LYS A 119 5.95 8.15 25.10
C LYS A 119 5.26 6.80 24.86
N ALA A 120 4.41 6.72 23.83
CA ALA A 120 3.77 5.48 23.38
C ALA A 120 4.67 4.60 22.49
N LYS A 121 5.92 5.03 22.21
CA LYS A 121 6.85 4.41 21.24
C LYS A 121 6.21 4.27 19.85
N LEU A 122 5.55 5.34 19.40
CA LEU A 122 4.64 5.39 18.25
C LEU A 122 5.07 6.46 17.24
N GLU A 123 5.13 6.13 15.94
CA GLU A 123 5.45 7.05 14.83
C GLU A 123 4.25 7.25 13.90
N LEU A 124 3.98 8.49 13.46
CA LEU A 124 2.96 8.74 12.45
C LEU A 124 3.59 8.64 11.05
N LEU A 125 2.97 7.89 10.15
CA LEU A 125 3.40 7.73 8.76
C LEU A 125 2.42 8.45 7.83
N TYR A 126 2.80 9.62 7.36
CA TYR A 126 1.99 10.42 6.45
C TYR A 126 2.18 9.95 5.00
N LEU A 127 1.10 9.47 4.39
CA LEU A 127 1.00 9.23 2.95
C LEU A 127 1.05 10.56 2.18
N GLN A 128 1.31 10.49 0.87
CA GLN A 128 1.32 11.69 0.02
C GLN A 128 -0.07 12.36 0.01
N PRO A 129 -0.18 13.71 0.02
CA PRO A 129 -1.47 14.38 0.21
C PRO A 129 -2.36 14.21 -1.02
N LEU A 130 -3.62 13.83 -0.82
CA LEU A 130 -4.61 13.84 -1.90
C LEU A 130 -5.26 15.22 -1.96
N ARG A 131 -5.22 15.90 -3.12
CA ARG A 131 -6.18 16.97 -3.38
C ARG A 131 -7.55 16.37 -3.69
N TRP A 132 -8.59 17.02 -3.21
CA TRP A 132 -9.98 16.64 -3.46
C TRP A 132 -10.82 17.87 -3.80
N ASN A 133 -11.15 17.99 -5.08
CA ASN A 133 -12.05 19.01 -5.61
C ASN A 133 -13.46 18.77 -5.05
N HIS A 134 -13.87 19.56 -4.06
CA HIS A 134 -15.17 19.41 -3.41
C HIS A 134 -15.49 20.70 -2.63
N GLY A 135 -15.76 21.78 -3.35
CA GLY A 135 -15.84 23.14 -2.79
C GLY A 135 -16.86 23.25 -1.66
N LYS A 136 -18.02 22.60 -1.78
CA LYS A 136 -19.04 22.53 -0.71
C LYS A 136 -18.51 21.92 0.59
N ALA A 137 -17.57 20.98 0.51
CA ALA A 137 -16.92 20.38 1.67
C ALA A 137 -15.82 21.32 2.22
N ARG A 138 -14.99 21.92 1.35
CA ARG A 138 -13.95 22.88 1.78
C ARG A 138 -14.54 24.05 2.55
N ARG A 139 -15.68 24.55 2.08
CA ARG A 139 -16.41 25.72 2.60
C ARG A 139 -17.40 25.37 3.72
N GLY A 140 -17.51 24.10 4.13
CA GLY A 140 -18.36 23.67 5.25
C GLY A 140 -19.85 23.91 5.02
N GLU A 141 -20.28 23.82 3.76
CA GLU A 141 -21.67 24.01 3.31
C GLU A 141 -22.50 22.72 3.44
N ILE A 142 -21.83 21.56 3.53
CA ILE A 142 -22.40 20.24 3.81
C ILE A 142 -21.83 19.68 5.13
N THR A 143 -22.56 18.76 5.75
CA THR A 143 -22.19 18.18 7.06
C THR A 143 -21.01 17.22 6.96
N GLN A 144 -20.29 17.04 8.07
CA GLN A 144 -19.18 16.07 8.16
C GLN A 144 -19.61 14.64 7.77
N HIS A 145 -20.83 14.22 8.14
CA HIS A 145 -21.38 12.92 7.72
C HIS A 145 -21.52 12.79 6.21
N GLN A 146 -21.94 13.86 5.52
CA GLN A 146 -22.00 13.87 4.06
C GLN A 146 -20.59 13.80 3.45
N ILE A 147 -19.63 14.56 3.97
CA ILE A 147 -18.23 14.51 3.50
C ILE A 147 -17.65 13.09 3.68
N ILE A 148 -17.95 12.40 4.79
CA ILE A 148 -17.52 11.01 5.02
C ILE A 148 -18.18 10.04 4.03
N ARG A 149 -19.48 10.19 3.74
CA ARG A 149 -20.20 9.37 2.76
C ARG A 149 -19.63 9.55 1.35
N ASP A 150 -19.52 10.80 0.92
CA ASP A 150 -19.14 11.15 -0.44
C ASP A 150 -17.65 10.85 -0.69
N GLY A 151 -16.80 11.05 0.34
CA GLY A 151 -15.38 10.69 0.31
C GLY A 151 -15.11 9.18 0.33
N ARG A 152 -15.97 8.36 0.94
CA ARG A 152 -15.91 6.89 0.81
C ARG A 152 -16.35 6.43 -0.58
N HIS A 153 -17.44 6.98 -1.10
CA HIS A 153 -17.93 6.66 -2.45
C HIS A 153 -16.89 6.99 -3.54
N GLN A 154 -16.16 8.11 -3.39
CA GLN A 154 -15.12 8.54 -4.32
C GLN A 154 -13.72 7.92 -4.05
N GLY A 155 -13.60 7.00 -3.09
CA GLY A 155 -12.32 6.35 -2.75
C GLY A 155 -11.23 7.31 -2.23
N ILE A 156 -11.63 8.44 -1.63
CA ILE A 156 -10.75 9.44 -1.01
C ILE A 156 -10.47 9.09 0.45
N ILE A 157 -11.48 8.57 1.15
CA ILE A 157 -11.36 8.01 2.50
C ILE A 157 -11.09 6.51 2.36
N SER A 158 -10.04 6.03 3.04
CA SER A 158 -9.70 4.59 3.05
C SER A 158 -10.86 3.73 3.58
N PRO A 159 -11.17 2.58 2.96
CA PRO A 159 -12.09 1.62 3.56
C PRO A 159 -11.47 0.90 4.77
N ASP A 160 -10.13 0.79 4.81
CA ASP A 160 -9.40 0.19 5.93
C ASP A 160 -9.37 1.16 7.11
N LYS A 161 -10.11 0.79 8.16
CA LYS A 161 -10.25 1.55 9.40
C LYS A 161 -8.92 1.76 10.14
N ARG A 162 -7.84 1.04 9.81
CA ARG A 162 -6.49 1.26 10.39
C ARG A 162 -5.78 2.52 9.86
N ILE A 163 -6.33 3.16 8.82
CA ILE A 163 -5.75 4.34 8.18
C ILE A 163 -6.59 5.57 8.54
N ILE A 164 -5.98 6.53 9.24
CA ILE A 164 -6.66 7.79 9.58
C ILE A 164 -6.68 8.68 8.34
N THR A 165 -7.87 9.10 7.90
CA THR A 165 -7.97 10.17 6.89
C THR A 165 -8.03 11.53 7.58
N LEU A 166 -7.07 12.40 7.28
CA LEU A 166 -6.91 13.73 7.86
C LEU A 166 -7.33 14.79 6.82
N LEU A 167 -8.55 15.30 6.96
CA LEU A 167 -9.18 16.23 6.02
C LEU A 167 -8.94 17.68 6.44
N PHE A 168 -8.25 18.45 5.60
CA PHE A 168 -8.08 19.90 5.75
C PHE A 168 -9.20 20.65 5.03
N ALA A 169 -9.89 21.53 5.75
CA ALA A 169 -10.98 22.38 5.26
C ALA A 169 -10.76 23.85 5.65
N SER A 170 -11.36 24.78 4.91
CA SER A 170 -11.41 26.20 5.31
C SER A 170 -12.37 26.40 6.49
N THR A 171 -13.50 25.69 6.44
CA THR A 171 -14.61 25.73 7.41
C THR A 171 -15.26 24.34 7.46
N THR A 172 -15.81 23.96 8.62
CA THR A 172 -16.67 22.78 8.78
C THR A 172 -17.88 23.20 9.60
N ASP A 173 -19.07 22.75 9.19
CA ASP A 173 -20.36 23.13 9.78
C ASP A 173 -20.46 24.67 9.96
N ARG A 174 -20.05 25.39 8.90
CA ARG A 174 -19.91 26.87 8.80
C ARG A 174 -18.97 27.56 9.82
N LYS A 175 -18.34 26.83 10.76
CA LYS A 175 -17.39 27.36 11.75
C LYS A 175 -15.96 27.45 11.20
N LYS A 176 -15.30 28.60 11.42
CA LYS A 176 -13.90 28.91 11.04
C LYS A 176 -12.88 28.31 12.05
N GLY A 177 -11.65 28.09 11.59
CA GLY A 177 -10.52 27.65 12.42
C GLY A 177 -9.77 28.81 13.13
N PRO A 178 -8.69 28.51 13.90
CA PRO A 178 -8.04 27.20 14.03
C PRO A 178 -8.78 26.26 15.01
N SER A 179 -9.25 25.11 14.51
CA SER A 179 -9.97 24.07 15.26
C SER A 179 -10.28 22.86 14.36
N GLY A 180 -10.50 21.67 14.92
CA GLY A 180 -10.84 20.47 14.13
C GLY A 180 -12.10 19.76 14.62
N HIS A 181 -12.19 18.48 14.27
CA HIS A 181 -13.04 17.45 14.87
C HIS A 181 -12.50 16.06 14.51
N GLY A 182 -11.83 15.40 15.45
CA GLY A 182 -11.45 13.98 15.35
C GLY A 182 -12.60 13.05 15.74
N GLN A 183 -12.90 12.04 14.93
CA GLN A 183 -13.90 11.04 15.29
C GLN A 183 -13.40 10.20 16.47
N GLN A 184 -14.09 10.24 17.61
CA GLN A 184 -13.73 9.49 18.81
C GLN A 184 -13.58 7.98 18.52
N GLY A 185 -12.35 7.44 18.67
CA GLY A 185 -12.03 6.04 18.37
C GLY A 185 -12.16 5.64 16.88
N GLY A 186 -12.32 6.62 15.98
CA GLY A 186 -12.57 6.43 14.56
C GLY A 186 -11.39 6.80 13.66
N SER A 187 -11.57 6.63 12.36
CA SER A 187 -10.49 6.76 11.35
C SER A 187 -10.62 8.01 10.47
N THR A 188 -11.34 9.03 10.93
CA THR A 188 -11.54 10.29 10.20
C THR A 188 -11.36 11.50 11.12
N CYS A 189 -10.55 12.45 10.68
CA CYS A 189 -10.18 13.66 11.42
C CYS A 189 -10.34 14.89 10.52
N PHE A 190 -11.13 15.87 10.95
CA PHE A 190 -11.23 17.17 10.28
C PHE A 190 -10.34 18.19 10.96
N VAL A 191 -9.66 19.04 10.19
CA VAL A 191 -8.82 20.13 10.69
C VAL A 191 -9.05 21.40 9.86
N ARG A 192 -9.23 22.53 10.55
CA ARG A 192 -9.22 23.88 9.98
C ARG A 192 -8.06 24.63 10.63
N LEU A 193 -7.14 25.17 9.83
CA LEU A 193 -5.98 25.92 10.35
C LEU A 193 -6.20 27.43 10.40
N GLY A 194 -7.31 27.94 9.86
CA GLY A 194 -7.58 29.37 9.72
C GLY A 194 -7.19 29.92 8.34
N PRO A 195 -7.22 31.25 8.15
CA PRO A 195 -6.71 31.91 6.95
C PRO A 195 -5.18 31.85 6.86
N SER A 196 -4.64 31.99 5.65
CA SER A 196 -3.19 31.94 5.35
C SER A 196 -2.48 33.30 5.37
N ASP A 197 -3.16 34.35 5.82
CA ASP A 197 -2.70 35.74 5.84
C ASP A 197 -1.78 36.07 7.03
N ARG A 198 -1.74 35.20 8.03
CA ARG A 198 -0.81 35.25 9.16
C ARG A 198 0.20 34.12 9.07
N GLN A 199 1.42 34.36 9.57
CA GLN A 199 2.36 33.29 9.93
C GLN A 199 1.75 32.49 11.09
N ALA A 200 0.91 31.51 10.76
CA ALA A 200 0.22 30.71 11.75
C ALA A 200 1.24 29.87 12.53
N ASP A 201 1.28 30.09 13.85
CA ASP A 201 2.27 29.53 14.77
C ASP A 201 2.41 28.00 14.58
N PRO A 202 3.63 27.49 14.24
CA PRO A 202 3.86 26.05 14.09
C PRO A 202 3.47 25.22 15.31
N LEU A 203 3.48 25.78 16.53
CA LEU A 203 2.97 25.09 17.73
C LEU A 203 1.44 25.00 17.69
N GLN A 204 0.70 26.08 17.45
CA GLN A 204 -0.76 26.04 17.26
C GLN A 204 -1.17 25.09 16.11
N LEU A 205 -0.45 25.11 14.98
CA LEU A 205 -0.72 24.21 13.85
C LEU A 205 -0.46 22.74 14.21
N ALA A 206 0.66 22.44 14.88
CA ALA A 206 0.98 21.10 15.35
C ALA A 206 0.01 20.62 16.43
N PHE A 207 -0.39 21.51 17.34
CA PHE A 207 -1.29 21.23 18.43
C PHE A 207 -2.66 20.76 17.91
N VAL A 208 -3.30 21.51 17.01
CA VAL A 208 -4.61 21.11 16.47
C VAL A 208 -4.51 19.74 15.78
N VAL A 209 -3.50 19.51 14.93
CA VAL A 209 -3.34 18.20 14.27
C VAL A 209 -3.06 17.08 15.30
N ALA A 210 -2.22 17.31 16.31
CA ALA A 210 -1.91 16.30 17.31
C ALA A 210 -3.12 15.95 18.21
N HIS A 211 -3.91 16.96 18.60
CA HIS A 211 -5.07 16.88 19.48
C HIS A 211 -6.21 16.08 18.84
N GLU A 212 -6.55 16.41 17.60
CA GLU A 212 -7.67 15.80 16.86
C GLU A 212 -7.33 14.35 16.41
N LEU A 213 -6.05 14.07 16.10
CA LEU A 213 -5.57 12.69 15.95
C LEU A 213 -5.62 11.92 17.29
N GLY A 214 -5.55 12.62 18.42
CA GLY A 214 -5.76 12.05 19.75
C GLY A 214 -7.18 11.50 19.95
N HIS A 215 -8.21 12.21 19.46
CA HIS A 215 -9.59 11.72 19.48
C HIS A 215 -9.77 10.45 18.63
N CYS A 216 -9.14 10.39 17.46
CA CYS A 216 -9.09 9.15 16.65
C CYS A 216 -8.48 7.99 17.46
N LEU A 217 -7.45 8.27 18.26
CA LEU A 217 -6.81 7.32 19.19
C LEU A 217 -7.58 7.13 20.52
N ASN A 218 -8.85 7.53 20.55
CA ASN A 218 -9.78 7.43 21.67
C ASN A 218 -9.38 8.21 22.93
N LEU A 219 -8.54 9.23 22.82
CA LEU A 219 -8.35 10.21 23.89
C LEU A 219 -9.57 11.14 23.98
N ARG A 220 -9.92 11.58 25.18
CA ARG A 220 -11.00 12.56 25.44
C ARG A 220 -10.41 13.84 26.02
N HIS A 221 -11.18 14.93 26.03
CA HIS A 221 -10.84 16.11 26.83
C HIS A 221 -10.77 15.72 28.31
N VAL A 222 -9.90 16.37 29.07
CA VAL A 222 -9.61 15.95 30.46
C VAL A 222 -10.82 16.09 31.39
N VAL A 223 -11.69 17.05 31.11
CA VAL A 223 -13.00 17.20 31.78
C VAL A 223 -13.91 15.96 31.61
N ASP A 224 -13.68 15.13 30.59
CA ASP A 224 -14.42 13.89 30.27
C ASP A 224 -13.60 12.60 30.55
N ASP A 225 -12.40 12.73 31.13
CA ASP A 225 -11.49 11.62 31.46
C ASP A 225 -10.91 11.78 32.88
N PRO A 226 -11.63 11.31 33.93
CA PRO A 226 -11.17 11.41 35.31
C PRO A 226 -9.91 10.57 35.62
N ALA A 227 -9.40 9.78 34.66
CA ALA A 227 -8.11 9.12 34.77
C ALA A 227 -6.93 10.01 34.30
N VAL A 228 -7.18 11.27 33.95
CA VAL A 228 -6.14 12.26 33.61
C VAL A 228 -6.25 13.46 34.56
N PRO A 229 -5.18 13.84 35.28
CA PRO A 229 -5.17 15.06 36.06
C PRO A 229 -5.16 16.31 35.16
N ASP A 230 -6.01 17.30 35.44
CA ASP A 230 -6.13 18.53 34.64
C ASP A 230 -5.04 19.58 34.96
N LYS A 231 -4.47 19.55 36.17
CA LYS A 231 -3.40 20.45 36.60
C LYS A 231 -2.11 20.37 35.74
N PRO A 232 -1.56 19.17 35.40
CA PRO A 232 -0.42 19.07 34.49
C PRO A 232 -0.84 19.24 33.02
N ALA A 233 -0.13 20.12 32.31
CA ALA A 233 -0.35 20.39 30.90
C ALA A 233 -0.24 19.12 30.05
N ASN A 234 -1.30 18.79 29.30
CA ASN A 234 -1.35 17.59 28.46
C ASN A 234 -2.15 17.83 27.17
N LEU A 235 -2.02 16.92 26.21
CA LEU A 235 -2.56 17.05 24.85
C LEU A 235 -4.06 17.41 24.84
N GLN A 236 -4.84 16.93 25.81
CA GLN A 236 -6.29 17.06 25.85
C GLN A 236 -6.83 17.97 26.97
N GLY A 237 -5.95 18.53 27.81
CA GLY A 237 -6.30 19.42 28.92
C GLY A 237 -6.01 20.89 28.63
N MET A 238 -5.58 21.63 29.64
CA MET A 238 -5.09 23.01 29.52
C MET A 238 -3.55 23.09 29.51
N GLY A 239 -2.99 24.31 29.60
CA GLY A 239 -1.55 24.56 29.66
C GLY A 239 -0.90 25.00 28.34
N ALA A 240 0.40 25.32 28.39
CA ALA A 240 1.15 25.88 27.26
C ALA A 240 1.38 24.87 26.13
N LEU A 241 1.33 25.33 24.88
CA LEU A 241 1.44 24.46 23.70
C LEU A 241 2.77 23.71 23.63
N THR A 242 3.86 24.30 24.12
CA THR A 242 5.19 23.68 24.24
C THR A 242 5.16 22.39 25.04
N ASP A 243 4.39 22.39 26.12
CA ASP A 243 4.36 21.33 27.13
C ASP A 243 3.40 20.23 26.70
N ARG A 244 2.24 20.65 26.16
CA ARG A 244 1.24 19.77 25.52
C ARG A 244 1.78 19.07 24.27
N LEU A 245 2.71 19.70 23.55
CA LEU A 245 3.46 19.11 22.42
C LEU A 245 4.76 18.38 22.85
N SER A 246 5.10 18.38 24.14
CA SER A 246 6.23 17.61 24.65
C SER A 246 5.90 16.12 24.73
N ALA A 247 6.92 15.26 24.93
CA ALA A 247 6.70 13.85 25.21
C ALA A 247 6.06 13.59 26.59
N ALA A 248 6.11 14.57 27.51
CA ALA A 248 5.41 14.51 28.80
C ALA A 248 3.92 14.89 28.66
N GLY A 249 3.56 15.66 27.63
CA GLY A 249 2.19 16.08 27.32
C GLY A 249 1.24 14.94 26.95
N LEU A 250 1.73 13.69 26.85
CA LEU A 250 0.89 12.49 26.85
C LEU A 250 0.94 11.86 28.27
N HIS A 251 -0.16 11.96 29.01
CA HIS A 251 -0.27 11.32 30.33
C HIS A 251 -0.20 9.78 30.21
N ASP A 252 0.16 9.04 31.26
CA ASP A 252 0.36 7.59 31.14
C ASP A 252 -0.94 6.80 30.92
N THR A 253 -2.06 7.27 31.45
CA THR A 253 -3.39 6.72 31.12
C THR A 253 -3.79 7.03 29.67
N GLN A 254 -3.45 8.20 29.15
CA GLN A 254 -3.62 8.57 27.73
C GLN A 254 -2.74 7.70 26.82
N ARG A 255 -1.46 7.49 27.19
CA ARG A 255 -0.52 6.56 26.52
C ARG A 255 -1.13 5.18 26.41
N ASP A 256 -1.73 4.66 27.47
CA ASP A 256 -2.32 3.31 27.47
C ASP A 256 -3.65 3.24 26.70
N THR A 257 -4.43 4.32 26.66
CA THR A 257 -5.59 4.43 25.76
C THR A 257 -5.18 4.46 24.29
N VAL A 258 -4.16 5.25 23.92
CA VAL A 258 -3.56 5.25 22.57
C VAL A 258 -3.11 3.85 22.18
N LEU A 259 -2.41 3.14 23.07
CA LEU A 259 -1.89 1.79 22.81
C LEU A 259 -2.96 0.70 22.70
N ARG A 260 -4.20 0.97 23.15
CA ARG A 260 -5.37 0.09 22.93
C ARG A 260 -6.12 0.39 21.63
N SER A 261 -5.80 1.47 20.91
CA SER A 261 -6.51 1.83 19.68
C SER A 261 -6.18 0.87 18.52
N PRO A 262 -7.19 0.39 17.76
CA PRO A 262 -6.97 -0.47 16.58
C PRO A 262 -6.28 0.26 15.41
N LEU A 263 -6.08 1.58 15.51
CA LEU A 263 -5.28 2.39 14.60
C LEU A 263 -3.77 2.18 14.78
N VAL A 264 -3.35 1.75 15.97
CA VAL A 264 -1.94 1.52 16.30
C VAL A 264 -1.53 0.13 15.82
N MET A 265 -0.64 0.11 14.83
CA MET A 265 -0.08 -1.11 14.24
C MET A 265 1.36 -1.31 14.70
N ASP A 266 1.75 -2.54 15.00
CA ASP A 266 3.16 -2.89 15.11
C ASP A 266 3.82 -2.80 13.73
N ARG A 267 5.06 -2.29 13.67
CA ARG A 267 5.79 -2.13 12.41
C ARG A 267 6.23 -3.48 11.82
N LEU A 268 6.38 -4.49 12.65
CA LEU A 268 6.58 -5.88 12.26
C LEU A 268 5.60 -6.74 13.06
N ARG A 269 4.76 -7.52 12.38
CA ARG A 269 3.75 -8.38 13.01
C ARG A 269 3.69 -9.72 12.29
N PHE A 270 3.74 -10.79 13.05
CA PHE A 270 3.33 -12.12 12.63
C PHE A 270 1.96 -12.35 13.27
N TYR A 271 0.91 -12.43 12.46
CA TYR A 271 -0.43 -12.66 13.00
C TYR A 271 -0.50 -14.07 13.64
N THR A 272 -1.23 -14.17 14.74
CA THR A 272 -1.66 -15.48 15.28
C THR A 272 -2.69 -16.11 14.35
N LEU A 273 -2.83 -17.45 14.38
CA LEU A 273 -3.85 -18.20 13.62
C LEU A 273 -5.23 -17.53 13.63
N ALA A 274 -5.76 -17.16 14.80
CA ALA A 274 -7.10 -16.57 14.95
C ALA A 274 -7.23 -15.13 14.41
N GLU A 275 -6.12 -14.41 14.20
CA GLU A 275 -6.11 -13.10 13.54
C GLU A 275 -5.91 -13.23 12.03
N ALA A 276 -5.00 -14.11 11.62
CA ALA A 276 -4.71 -14.41 10.23
C ALA A 276 -5.92 -15.04 9.52
N GLN A 277 -6.70 -15.89 10.21
CA GLN A 277 -8.01 -16.38 9.78
C GLN A 277 -9.02 -15.26 9.51
N LYS A 278 -8.89 -14.10 10.18
CA LYS A 278 -9.72 -12.92 9.91
C LYS A 278 -9.16 -12.11 8.73
N GLN A 279 -7.84 -11.95 8.63
CA GLN A 279 -7.21 -11.26 7.49
C GLN A 279 -7.45 -11.99 6.15
N ILE A 280 -7.37 -13.32 6.11
CA ILE A 280 -7.54 -14.11 4.87
C ILE A 280 -9.00 -14.12 4.35
N VAL A 281 -9.97 -13.71 5.16
CA VAL A 281 -11.37 -13.55 4.74
C VAL A 281 -11.80 -12.09 4.63
N ASP A 282 -10.89 -11.13 4.86
CA ASP A 282 -11.17 -9.71 4.76
C ASP A 282 -11.31 -9.26 3.31
N GLU A 283 -12.39 -8.54 3.02
CA GLU A 283 -12.73 -7.99 1.71
C GLU A 283 -12.84 -6.44 1.76
N THR A 284 -12.38 -5.82 2.86
CA THR A 284 -12.47 -4.37 3.10
C THR A 284 -11.83 -3.54 1.99
N TRP A 285 -10.71 -4.00 1.42
CA TRP A 285 -10.04 -3.31 0.32
C TRP A 285 -10.58 -3.67 -1.07
N GLU A 286 -10.98 -4.94 -1.25
CA GLU A 286 -11.03 -5.62 -2.55
C GLU A 286 -11.93 -6.89 -2.43
N PRO A 287 -12.94 -7.08 -3.30
CA PRO A 287 -13.95 -8.14 -3.18
C PRO A 287 -13.46 -9.52 -3.67
N TYR A 288 -12.35 -10.00 -3.10
CA TYR A 288 -11.63 -11.19 -3.59
C TYR A 288 -12.40 -12.52 -3.47
N ILE A 289 -13.38 -12.63 -2.56
CA ILE A 289 -14.21 -13.85 -2.44
C ILE A 289 -15.56 -13.66 -3.13
N THR A 290 -16.11 -12.45 -3.08
CA THR A 290 -17.43 -12.11 -3.64
C THR A 290 -17.43 -11.84 -5.14
N GLY A 291 -16.31 -11.40 -5.72
CA GLY A 291 -16.15 -11.22 -7.17
C GLY A 291 -15.69 -12.47 -7.92
N ALA A 292 -15.29 -13.53 -7.21
CA ALA A 292 -14.62 -14.69 -7.79
C ALA A 292 -15.53 -15.59 -8.67
N THR A 293 -14.98 -16.03 -9.81
CA THR A 293 -15.58 -17.10 -10.62
C THR A 293 -15.47 -18.45 -9.92
N ASP A 294 -16.17 -19.46 -10.43
CA ASP A 294 -16.14 -20.82 -9.87
C ASP A 294 -14.73 -21.41 -9.95
N ASP A 295 -14.06 -21.23 -11.08
CA ASP A 295 -12.70 -21.73 -11.28
C ASP A 295 -11.68 -20.88 -10.49
N MET A 296 -11.91 -19.58 -10.30
CA MET A 296 -11.06 -18.78 -9.42
C MET A 296 -11.15 -19.20 -7.94
N LEU A 297 -12.36 -19.56 -7.45
CA LEU A 297 -12.53 -20.11 -6.10
C LEU A 297 -11.91 -21.50 -5.95
N ARG A 298 -12.01 -22.36 -6.96
CA ARG A 298 -11.35 -23.67 -6.96
C ARG A 298 -9.83 -23.53 -6.96
N PHE A 299 -9.30 -22.68 -7.83
CA PHE A 299 -7.88 -22.34 -7.87
C PHE A 299 -7.37 -21.83 -6.52
N SER A 300 -8.06 -20.85 -5.91
CA SER A 300 -7.59 -20.23 -4.67
C SER A 300 -7.66 -21.18 -3.48
N ILE A 301 -8.69 -22.04 -3.40
CA ILE A 301 -8.85 -23.03 -2.32
C ILE A 301 -8.00 -24.30 -2.56
N GLY A 302 -7.46 -24.50 -3.76
CA GLY A 302 -6.72 -25.72 -4.12
C GLY A 302 -7.63 -26.93 -4.35
N LEU A 303 -8.80 -26.71 -4.94
CA LEU A 303 -9.74 -27.75 -5.38
C LEU A 303 -9.48 -28.15 -6.84
N THR A 304 -9.95 -29.33 -7.25
CA THR A 304 -10.04 -29.72 -8.66
C THR A 304 -11.09 -28.89 -9.41
N ALA A 305 -11.01 -28.80 -10.75
CA ALA A 305 -11.92 -27.97 -11.54
C ALA A 305 -13.39 -28.41 -11.45
N ASP A 306 -13.64 -29.70 -11.20
CA ASP A 306 -15.01 -30.24 -11.13
C ASP A 306 -15.49 -30.45 -9.69
N ALA A 307 -14.71 -29.99 -8.69
CA ALA A 307 -15.16 -29.95 -7.31
C ALA A 307 -16.48 -29.14 -7.19
N PRO A 308 -17.53 -29.68 -6.55
CA PRO A 308 -18.80 -29.00 -6.44
C PRO A 308 -18.68 -27.76 -5.54
N LEU A 309 -19.23 -26.64 -6.02
CA LEU A 309 -19.37 -25.41 -5.23
C LEU A 309 -20.85 -25.17 -4.89
N PRO A 310 -21.16 -24.64 -3.70
CA PRO A 310 -22.52 -24.21 -3.39
C PRO A 310 -22.98 -23.13 -4.38
N GLN A 311 -24.17 -23.31 -4.95
CA GLN A 311 -24.72 -22.39 -5.95
C GLN A 311 -25.36 -21.15 -5.31
N GLN A 312 -25.97 -21.31 -4.13
CA GLN A 312 -26.60 -20.20 -3.40
C GLN A 312 -25.55 -19.17 -2.91
N PRO A 313 -25.61 -17.89 -3.31
CA PRO A 313 -24.50 -16.94 -3.12
C PRO A 313 -24.04 -16.74 -1.68
N GLN A 314 -24.96 -16.73 -0.71
CA GLN A 314 -24.61 -16.59 0.72
C GLN A 314 -23.89 -17.84 1.24
N THR A 315 -24.40 -19.02 0.91
CA THR A 315 -23.80 -20.33 1.27
C THR A 315 -22.42 -20.49 0.63
N ARG A 316 -22.28 -20.11 -0.64
CA ARG A 316 -21.02 -20.06 -1.39
C ARG A 316 -19.99 -19.17 -0.70
N ARG A 317 -20.36 -17.95 -0.33
CA ARG A 317 -19.48 -17.01 0.38
C ARG A 317 -19.07 -17.55 1.75
N ARG A 318 -19.99 -18.19 2.49
CA ARG A 318 -19.72 -18.81 3.79
C ARG A 318 -18.72 -19.96 3.65
N PHE A 319 -18.98 -20.89 2.73
CA PHE A 319 -18.09 -22.00 2.38
C PHE A 319 -16.70 -21.50 1.99
N ALA A 320 -16.59 -20.56 1.05
CA ALA A 320 -15.32 -20.01 0.63
C ALA A 320 -14.55 -19.35 1.79
N LYS A 321 -15.21 -18.58 2.67
CA LYS A 321 -14.56 -18.01 3.86
C LYS A 321 -14.10 -19.06 4.86
N GLN A 322 -14.88 -20.12 5.09
CA GLN A 322 -14.47 -21.24 5.95
C GLN A 322 -13.25 -21.97 5.36
N GLN A 323 -13.27 -22.26 4.05
CA GLN A 323 -12.16 -22.88 3.34
C GLN A 323 -10.88 -22.02 3.40
N TYR A 324 -10.96 -20.73 3.07
CA TYR A 324 -9.83 -19.80 3.15
C TYR A 324 -9.25 -19.72 4.58
N ALA A 325 -10.10 -19.64 5.61
CA ALA A 325 -9.65 -19.66 7.01
C ALA A 325 -8.95 -20.98 7.39
N GLY A 326 -9.38 -22.11 6.82
CA GLY A 326 -8.75 -23.42 7.01
C GLY A 326 -7.35 -23.55 6.39
N LYS A 327 -6.92 -22.63 5.51
CA LYS A 327 -5.59 -22.63 4.87
C LYS A 327 -4.50 -21.93 5.68
N VAL A 328 -4.87 -21.28 6.79
CA VAL A 328 -3.96 -20.48 7.62
C VAL A 328 -3.15 -21.37 8.55
N LEU A 329 -1.86 -21.09 8.68
CA LEU A 329 -0.93 -21.78 9.57
C LEU A 329 -0.27 -20.78 10.54
N ASP A 330 0.25 -21.26 11.66
CA ASP A 330 1.12 -20.45 12.53
C ASP A 330 2.58 -20.45 12.05
N PHE A 331 3.23 -19.30 12.20
CA PHE A 331 4.69 -19.17 12.05
C PHE A 331 5.42 -19.73 13.28
N ASN A 332 6.38 -20.61 13.07
CA ASN A 332 7.29 -21.10 14.10
C ASN A 332 8.38 -20.05 14.45
N ALA A 333 9.18 -20.32 15.48
CA ALA A 333 10.20 -19.37 15.95
C ALA A 333 11.31 -19.10 14.92
N ALA A 334 11.76 -20.12 14.17
CA ALA A 334 12.80 -19.96 13.15
C ALA A 334 12.30 -19.13 11.95
N GLU A 335 11.05 -19.36 11.50
CA GLU A 335 10.42 -18.59 10.42
C GLU A 335 10.24 -17.11 10.81
N LYS A 336 9.84 -16.83 12.06
CA LYS A 336 9.77 -15.46 12.60
C LYS A 336 11.15 -14.80 12.62
N THR A 337 12.20 -15.51 13.04
CA THR A 337 13.58 -15.02 13.05
C THR A 337 14.09 -14.73 11.63
N LEU A 338 13.86 -15.65 10.68
CA LEU A 338 14.24 -15.51 9.27
C LEU A 338 13.63 -14.24 8.64
N LEU A 339 12.31 -14.10 8.75
CA LEU A 339 11.59 -12.94 8.20
C LEU A 339 11.99 -11.64 8.90
N THR A 340 12.22 -11.66 10.22
CA THR A 340 12.72 -10.50 10.97
C THR A 340 14.09 -10.05 10.46
N GLY A 341 15.02 -11.00 10.27
CA GLY A 341 16.35 -10.73 9.74
C GLY A 341 16.33 -10.21 8.30
N MET A 342 15.44 -10.74 7.45
CA MET A 342 15.28 -10.22 6.08
C MET A 342 14.69 -8.81 6.02
N VAL A 343 13.68 -8.50 6.85
CA VAL A 343 13.13 -7.14 6.96
C VAL A 343 14.18 -6.16 7.46
N GLN A 344 14.99 -6.54 8.45
CA GLN A 344 16.13 -5.74 8.93
C GLN A 344 17.20 -5.55 7.84
N ARG A 345 17.52 -6.59 7.05
CA ARG A 345 18.49 -6.50 5.95
C ARG A 345 17.98 -5.63 4.80
N LEU A 346 16.70 -5.70 4.43
CA LEU A 346 16.10 -4.73 3.50
C LEU A 346 16.20 -3.30 4.05
N GLN A 347 15.81 -3.09 5.32
CA GLN A 347 15.92 -1.78 5.96
C GLN A 347 17.35 -1.22 5.98
N ALA A 348 18.37 -2.07 6.16
CA ALA A 348 19.77 -1.68 6.09
C ALA A 348 20.23 -1.33 4.66
N LEU A 349 19.79 -2.08 3.65
CA LEU A 349 20.19 -1.90 2.25
C LEU A 349 19.52 -0.67 1.59
N ILE A 350 18.19 -0.58 1.66
CA ILE A 350 17.39 0.39 0.90
C ILE A 350 16.66 1.43 1.76
N GLY A 351 16.70 1.30 3.11
CA GLY A 351 15.84 2.08 4.00
C GLY A 351 16.12 3.58 4.06
N SER A 352 17.28 4.05 3.58
CA SER A 352 17.61 5.47 3.37
C SER A 352 17.11 6.01 2.03
N SER A 353 17.16 5.20 0.97
CA SER A 353 16.72 5.57 -0.39
C SER A 353 15.20 5.52 -0.54
N TRP A 354 14.56 4.50 0.04
CA TRP A 354 13.12 4.21 -0.06
C TRP A 354 12.51 4.09 1.35
N PRO A 355 12.39 5.20 2.11
CA PRO A 355 11.96 5.16 3.52
C PRO A 355 10.56 4.58 3.73
N GLY A 356 9.66 4.64 2.73
CA GLY A 356 8.38 3.94 2.78
C GLY A 356 8.53 2.42 2.97
N VAL A 357 9.45 1.78 2.26
CA VAL A 357 9.67 0.31 2.33
C VAL A 357 10.12 -0.11 3.72
N SER A 358 11.04 0.64 4.34
CA SER A 358 11.52 0.35 5.69
C SER A 358 10.53 0.73 6.79
N ARG A 359 9.67 1.74 6.57
CA ARG A 359 8.82 2.30 7.64
C ARG A 359 7.38 1.82 7.68
N PHE A 360 6.73 1.54 6.54
CA PHE A 360 5.36 1.01 6.56
C PHE A 360 5.28 -0.35 7.27
N PRO A 361 4.11 -0.75 7.83
CA PRO A 361 3.96 -2.01 8.53
C PRO A 361 4.35 -3.23 7.66
N TRP A 362 5.05 -4.18 8.26
CA TRP A 362 5.36 -5.51 7.73
C TRP A 362 4.50 -6.52 8.47
N HIS A 363 3.32 -6.82 7.93
CA HIS A 363 2.39 -7.77 8.53
C HIS A 363 2.41 -9.07 7.72
N PHE A 364 2.64 -10.19 8.38
CA PHE A 364 2.79 -11.50 7.74
C PHE A 364 1.68 -12.46 8.15
N VAL A 365 1.17 -13.21 7.16
CA VAL A 365 0.30 -14.37 7.32
C VAL A 365 0.98 -15.58 6.66
N LYS A 366 0.93 -16.73 7.32
CA LYS A 366 1.38 -18.01 6.75
C LYS A 366 0.20 -18.81 6.25
N VAL A 367 0.37 -19.44 5.10
CA VAL A 367 -0.62 -20.33 4.48
C VAL A 367 0.00 -21.68 4.11
N ASP A 368 -0.85 -22.68 3.89
CA ASP A 368 -0.42 -23.95 3.30
C ASP A 368 0.01 -23.80 1.81
N GLY A 369 0.60 -24.85 1.25
CA GLY A 369 1.07 -24.86 -0.14
C GLY A 369 -0.02 -25.03 -1.21
N THR A 370 -1.29 -25.23 -0.82
CA THR A 370 -2.43 -25.42 -1.72
C THR A 370 -3.15 -24.11 -2.00
N PHE A 371 -3.22 -23.21 -1.01
CA PHE A 371 -3.87 -21.90 -1.16
C PHE A 371 -3.20 -21.07 -2.26
N CYS A 372 -3.97 -20.73 -3.30
CA CYS A 372 -3.46 -20.09 -4.53
C CYS A 372 -2.22 -20.81 -5.12
N LYS A 373 -2.20 -22.16 -5.11
CA LYS A 373 -1.03 -23.00 -5.47
C LYS A 373 0.26 -22.63 -4.71
N GLY A 374 0.10 -22.13 -3.49
CA GLY A 374 1.18 -21.72 -2.60
C GLY A 374 1.95 -20.49 -3.08
N MET A 375 1.37 -19.66 -3.95
CA MET A 375 1.97 -18.41 -4.43
C MET A 375 2.00 -17.34 -3.33
N ALA A 376 3.07 -16.55 -3.29
CA ALA A 376 3.15 -15.35 -2.48
C ALA A 376 2.26 -14.26 -3.11
N HIS A 377 1.69 -13.41 -2.27
CA HIS A 377 0.78 -12.34 -2.64
C HIS A 377 0.46 -11.46 -1.43
N THR A 378 -0.22 -10.32 -1.62
CA THR A 378 -0.74 -9.50 -0.53
C THR A 378 -2.26 -9.38 -0.50
N ARG A 379 -2.82 -9.19 0.69
CA ARG A 379 -4.22 -8.75 0.87
C ARG A 379 -4.29 -7.65 1.92
N GLY A 380 -4.84 -6.51 1.52
CA GLY A 380 -4.82 -5.29 2.33
C GLY A 380 -3.39 -4.87 2.67
N LEU A 381 -3.04 -4.92 3.95
CA LEU A 381 -1.71 -4.58 4.47
C LEU A 381 -0.83 -5.80 4.80
N SER A 382 -1.31 -7.02 4.52
CA SER A 382 -0.65 -8.26 4.92
C SER A 382 -0.03 -9.00 3.72
N ILE A 383 1.18 -9.50 3.90
CA ILE A 383 1.91 -10.36 2.97
C ILE A 383 1.65 -11.83 3.33
N PHE A 384 1.27 -12.64 2.36
CA PHE A 384 0.92 -14.06 2.52
C PHE A 384 2.05 -14.93 1.97
N LEU A 385 2.57 -15.84 2.81
CA LEU A 385 3.70 -16.71 2.45
C LEU A 385 3.37 -18.18 2.74
N SER A 386 3.66 -19.05 1.78
CA SER A 386 3.63 -20.50 1.96
C SER A 386 4.96 -21.03 2.50
N GLY A 387 4.94 -22.19 3.18
CA GLY A 387 6.14 -22.82 3.73
C GLY A 387 7.28 -23.00 2.70
N ARG A 388 6.94 -23.33 1.45
CA ARG A 388 7.88 -23.45 0.32
C ARG A 388 8.71 -22.18 0.09
N TYR A 389 8.13 -20.99 0.29
CA TYR A 389 8.89 -19.75 0.16
C TYR A 389 9.75 -19.46 1.39
N LEU A 390 9.31 -19.84 2.59
CA LEU A 390 10.13 -19.71 3.81
C LEU A 390 11.36 -20.63 3.76
N GLU A 391 11.19 -21.84 3.23
CA GLU A 391 12.27 -22.78 2.92
C GLU A 391 13.23 -22.22 1.85
N LYS A 392 12.71 -21.72 0.72
CA LYS A 392 13.57 -21.10 -0.30
C LYS A 392 14.26 -19.83 0.20
N MET A 393 13.62 -19.06 1.08
CA MET A 393 14.22 -17.89 1.75
C MET A 393 15.39 -18.27 2.67
N SER A 394 15.35 -19.44 3.32
CA SER A 394 16.45 -19.87 4.20
C SER A 394 17.70 -20.32 3.43
N THR A 395 17.52 -20.83 2.20
CA THR A 395 18.61 -21.28 1.31
C THR A 395 19.10 -20.19 0.35
N ASP A 396 18.23 -19.32 -0.16
CA ASP A 396 18.56 -18.19 -1.02
C ASP A 396 18.04 -16.87 -0.42
N ALA A 397 18.93 -16.21 0.32
CA ALA A 397 18.62 -14.92 0.94
C ALA A 397 18.39 -13.80 -0.09
N ASN A 398 18.99 -13.86 -1.29
CA ASN A 398 18.82 -12.81 -2.29
C ASN A 398 17.47 -12.95 -3.00
N PHE A 399 17.00 -14.17 -3.26
CA PHE A 399 15.61 -14.44 -3.62
C PHE A 399 14.65 -13.94 -2.55
N GLY A 400 14.92 -14.21 -1.27
CA GLY A 400 14.07 -13.77 -0.17
C GLY A 400 13.92 -12.26 -0.05
N LEU A 401 15.03 -11.51 -0.16
CA LEU A 401 15.00 -10.04 -0.15
C LEU A 401 14.21 -9.49 -1.35
N LYS A 402 14.39 -10.04 -2.56
CA LYS A 402 13.62 -9.64 -3.74
C LYS A 402 12.13 -9.90 -3.59
N LEU A 403 11.76 -11.10 -3.12
CA LEU A 403 10.36 -11.47 -2.93
C LEU A 403 9.70 -10.57 -1.89
N LEU A 404 10.32 -10.39 -0.71
CA LEU A 404 9.76 -9.52 0.33
C LEU A 404 9.67 -8.05 -0.11
N LEU A 405 10.57 -7.56 -0.97
CA LEU A 405 10.48 -6.23 -1.57
C LEU A 405 9.32 -6.11 -2.57
N HIS A 406 9.14 -7.11 -3.44
CA HIS A 406 8.06 -7.20 -4.43
C HIS A 406 6.68 -7.16 -3.74
N GLU A 407 6.44 -8.08 -2.80
CA GLU A 407 5.24 -8.11 -1.96
C GLU A 407 5.02 -6.78 -1.21
N LYS A 408 6.09 -6.22 -0.64
CA LYS A 408 6.00 -4.95 0.08
C LYS A 408 5.59 -3.80 -0.85
N LEU A 409 6.00 -3.81 -2.12
CA LEU A 409 5.60 -2.79 -3.06
C LEU A 409 4.10 -2.84 -3.31
N HIS A 410 3.46 -4.02 -3.37
CA HIS A 410 2.00 -4.14 -3.51
C HIS A 410 1.23 -3.54 -2.33
N VAL A 411 1.70 -3.72 -1.09
CA VAL A 411 1.15 -3.00 0.08
C VAL A 411 1.26 -1.47 -0.10
N ILE A 412 2.40 -0.98 -0.60
CA ILE A 412 2.65 0.45 -0.80
C ILE A 412 1.86 1.02 -1.99
N GLN A 413 1.69 0.26 -3.07
CA GLN A 413 0.82 0.59 -4.20
C GLN A 413 -0.63 0.69 -3.75
N ARG A 414 -1.12 -0.26 -2.94
CA ARG A 414 -2.48 -0.22 -2.38
C ARG A 414 -2.70 0.98 -1.44
N LEU A 415 -1.70 1.34 -0.63
CA LEU A 415 -1.70 2.55 0.20
C LEU A 415 -1.65 3.86 -0.62
N ASN A 416 -0.82 3.92 -1.67
CA ASN A 416 -0.45 5.17 -2.35
C ASN A 416 -0.77 5.17 -3.86
N ARG A 417 -1.89 4.55 -4.25
CA ARG A 417 -2.30 4.28 -5.66
C ARG A 417 -2.11 5.49 -6.59
N LYS A 418 -2.47 6.71 -6.15
CA LYS A 418 -2.39 7.92 -6.99
C LYS A 418 -0.95 8.36 -7.32
N SER A 419 0.04 8.11 -6.45
CA SER A 419 1.44 8.46 -6.74
C SER A 419 2.10 7.55 -7.78
N PHE A 420 1.62 6.32 -7.95
CA PHE A 420 2.17 5.40 -8.96
C PHE A 420 1.67 5.68 -10.39
N LYS A 421 0.51 6.33 -10.56
CA LYS A 421 -0.09 6.59 -11.88
C LYS A 421 0.89 7.22 -12.91
N PRO A 422 1.68 8.27 -12.59
CA PRO A 422 2.63 8.84 -13.55
C PRO A 422 3.70 7.84 -14.02
N LEU A 423 4.20 6.97 -13.13
CA LEU A 423 5.16 5.91 -13.48
C LEU A 423 4.52 4.87 -14.41
N TYR A 424 3.26 4.50 -14.15
CA TYR A 424 2.54 3.52 -14.96
C TYR A 424 2.26 4.07 -16.37
N GLN A 425 1.93 5.36 -16.48
CA GLN A 425 1.84 6.04 -17.77
C GLN A 425 3.19 6.14 -18.47
N ALA A 426 4.30 6.37 -17.74
CA ALA A 426 5.65 6.36 -18.30
C ALA A 426 6.10 4.99 -18.83
N TYR A 427 5.60 3.90 -18.24
CA TYR A 427 5.73 2.54 -18.78
C TYR A 427 4.88 2.29 -20.04
N GLY A 428 3.96 3.18 -20.40
CA GLY A 428 3.05 3.05 -21.54
C GLY A 428 1.63 2.55 -21.21
N PHE A 429 1.27 2.38 -19.93
CA PHE A 429 -0.08 1.98 -19.54
C PHE A 429 -1.06 3.17 -19.54
N VAL A 430 -2.21 2.97 -20.18
CA VAL A 430 -3.34 3.90 -20.25
C VAL A 430 -4.41 3.47 -19.25
N PRO A 431 -4.95 4.38 -18.42
CA PRO A 431 -6.04 4.03 -17.50
C PRO A 431 -7.36 3.82 -18.26
N VAL A 432 -8.06 2.72 -17.96
CA VAL A 432 -9.36 2.37 -18.57
C VAL A 432 -10.40 2.02 -17.51
N THR A 433 -11.67 2.28 -17.82
CA THR A 433 -12.82 1.79 -17.05
C THR A 433 -13.49 0.69 -17.87
N LEU A 434 -13.29 -0.58 -17.48
CA LEU A 434 -14.00 -1.70 -18.09
C LEU A 434 -15.48 -1.68 -17.71
N LYS A 435 -16.33 -2.14 -18.63
CA LYS A 435 -17.77 -2.31 -18.39
C LYS A 435 -18.02 -3.33 -17.26
N LYS A 436 -19.14 -3.18 -16.55
CA LYS A 436 -19.43 -4.02 -15.37
C LYS A 436 -19.84 -5.44 -15.80
N GLY A 437 -18.88 -6.36 -15.75
CA GLY A 437 -19.13 -7.81 -15.94
C GLY A 437 -18.09 -8.51 -16.81
N GLU A 438 -17.37 -7.77 -17.66
CA GLU A 438 -16.43 -8.29 -18.67
C GLU A 438 -15.46 -9.32 -18.09
N LEU A 439 -14.77 -8.98 -16.99
CA LEU A 439 -13.81 -9.86 -16.32
C LEU A 439 -14.41 -11.19 -15.85
N LYS A 440 -15.70 -11.20 -15.45
CA LYS A 440 -16.40 -12.43 -15.06
C LYS A 440 -16.81 -13.25 -16.28
N GLN A 441 -17.24 -12.61 -17.37
CA GLN A 441 -17.60 -13.28 -18.62
C GLN A 441 -16.37 -13.95 -19.27
N LEU A 442 -15.20 -13.31 -19.18
CA LEU A 442 -13.93 -13.80 -19.69
C LEU A 442 -13.28 -14.91 -18.80
N ASN A 443 -13.88 -15.24 -17.64
CA ASN A 443 -13.25 -16.08 -16.61
C ASN A 443 -11.84 -15.57 -16.23
N ALA A 444 -11.67 -14.26 -16.10
CA ALA A 444 -10.39 -13.63 -15.81
C ALA A 444 -9.83 -14.07 -14.44
N ALA A 445 -8.53 -14.31 -14.39
CA ALA A 445 -7.83 -14.63 -13.16
C ALA A 445 -7.82 -13.41 -12.22
N GLN A 446 -8.16 -13.62 -10.96
CA GLN A 446 -8.09 -12.58 -9.95
C GLN A 446 -6.70 -12.52 -9.32
N ASN A 447 -5.85 -11.64 -9.85
CA ASN A 447 -4.62 -11.26 -9.17
C ASN A 447 -4.98 -10.54 -7.84
N PRO A 448 -4.61 -11.07 -6.66
CA PRO A 448 -4.88 -10.43 -5.36
C PRO A 448 -4.17 -9.07 -5.17
N ASP A 449 -3.05 -8.85 -5.85
CA ASP A 449 -2.23 -7.63 -5.81
C ASP A 449 -2.64 -6.59 -6.88
N ALA A 450 -3.51 -6.99 -7.80
CA ALA A 450 -3.96 -6.19 -8.94
C ALA A 450 -5.45 -6.44 -9.31
N LEU A 451 -6.33 -6.66 -8.32
CA LEU A 451 -7.69 -7.16 -8.56
C LEU A 451 -8.57 -6.29 -9.48
N ASN A 452 -8.25 -4.99 -9.59
CA ASN A 452 -8.96 -4.05 -10.45
C ASN A 452 -8.20 -3.85 -11.77
N VAL A 453 -8.59 -4.60 -12.81
CA VAL A 453 -8.06 -4.43 -14.17
C VAL A 453 -8.56 -3.10 -14.75
N SER A 454 -7.77 -2.04 -14.57
CA SER A 454 -8.08 -0.68 -15.04
C SER A 454 -6.94 -0.06 -15.86
N TRP A 455 -6.14 -0.89 -16.51
CA TRP A 455 -5.01 -0.45 -17.34
C TRP A 455 -4.95 -1.24 -18.64
N ALA A 456 -4.58 -0.56 -19.71
CA ALA A 456 -4.40 -1.11 -21.05
C ALA A 456 -3.15 -0.52 -21.69
N ILE A 457 -2.77 -0.99 -22.88
CA ILE A 457 -1.58 -0.55 -23.62
C ILE A 457 -1.92 -0.28 -25.09
N HIS A 458 -1.17 0.62 -25.73
CA HIS A 458 -1.33 0.92 -27.15
C HIS A 458 -0.66 -0.14 -28.04
N SER A 459 -1.33 -0.48 -29.13
CA SER A 459 -0.87 -1.41 -30.17
C SER A 459 -1.12 -0.75 -31.53
N GLY A 460 -0.20 0.12 -31.92
CA GLY A 460 -0.47 1.15 -32.92
C GLY A 460 -1.57 2.10 -32.41
N ASP A 461 -2.51 2.45 -33.29
CA ASP A 461 -3.63 3.34 -32.98
C ASP A 461 -4.69 2.71 -32.04
N ALA A 462 -4.70 1.38 -31.94
CA ALA A 462 -5.65 0.65 -31.12
C ALA A 462 -5.22 0.59 -29.65
N LEU A 463 -6.20 0.59 -28.74
CA LEU A 463 -6.00 0.25 -27.34
C LEU A 463 -6.25 -1.26 -27.14
N SER A 464 -5.42 -1.92 -26.35
CA SER A 464 -5.48 -3.38 -26.17
C SER A 464 -5.11 -3.78 -24.74
N LEU A 465 -5.74 -4.85 -24.25
CA LEU A 465 -5.60 -5.36 -22.91
C LEU A 465 -4.78 -6.65 -22.93
N LEU A 466 -3.73 -6.71 -22.10
CA LEU A 466 -3.05 -7.95 -21.75
C LEU A 466 -3.68 -8.46 -20.44
N ILE A 467 -4.17 -9.70 -20.43
CA ILE A 467 -4.97 -10.22 -19.32
C ILE A 467 -4.76 -11.73 -19.13
N THR A 468 -4.63 -12.13 -17.87
CA THR A 468 -4.59 -13.55 -17.49
C THR A 468 -6.01 -14.10 -17.34
N THR A 469 -6.36 -15.15 -18.09
CA THR A 469 -7.64 -15.88 -18.01
C THR A 469 -7.46 -17.26 -17.37
N LEU A 470 -8.57 -17.86 -16.92
CA LEU A 470 -8.60 -19.22 -16.38
C LEU A 470 -9.16 -20.19 -17.42
N ALA A 471 -8.29 -21.06 -17.91
CA ALA A 471 -8.64 -22.16 -18.82
C ALA A 471 -8.60 -23.51 -18.09
N ARG A 472 -9.23 -24.52 -18.68
CA ARG A 472 -9.15 -25.93 -18.28
C ARG A 472 -8.42 -26.70 -19.36
N ASP A 473 -7.45 -27.52 -18.98
CA ASP A 473 -6.81 -28.45 -19.92
C ASP A 473 -7.61 -29.76 -20.09
N THR A 474 -7.08 -30.67 -20.91
CA THR A 474 -7.67 -31.98 -21.19
C THR A 474 -7.74 -32.92 -19.99
N GLU A 475 -7.01 -32.63 -18.90
CA GLU A 475 -7.07 -33.38 -17.63
C GLU A 475 -8.04 -32.73 -16.62
N GLY A 476 -8.72 -31.64 -17.00
CA GLY A 476 -9.59 -30.88 -16.10
C GLY A 476 -8.81 -30.09 -15.05
N ILE A 477 -7.56 -29.71 -15.32
CA ILE A 477 -6.75 -28.88 -14.41
C ILE A 477 -6.89 -27.41 -14.82
N ILE A 478 -7.10 -26.54 -13.82
CA ILE A 478 -7.17 -25.09 -14.03
C ILE A 478 -5.77 -24.54 -14.31
N GLN A 479 -5.59 -24.00 -15.51
CA GLN A 479 -4.39 -23.33 -15.99
C GLN A 479 -4.62 -21.82 -16.14
N PHE A 480 -3.52 -21.06 -16.12
CA PHE A 480 -3.51 -19.64 -16.48
C PHE A 480 -3.15 -19.50 -17.96
N GLN A 481 -3.90 -18.69 -18.70
CA GLN A 481 -3.61 -18.35 -20.09
C GLN A 481 -3.46 -16.83 -20.20
N GLU A 482 -2.36 -16.34 -20.79
CA GLU A 482 -2.17 -14.90 -21.02
C GLU A 482 -2.71 -14.55 -22.42
N GLU A 483 -3.75 -13.72 -22.47
CA GLU A 483 -4.42 -13.30 -23.68
C GLU A 483 -4.16 -11.82 -23.97
N TYR A 484 -4.04 -11.46 -25.24
CA TYR A 484 -3.96 -10.08 -25.71
C TYR A 484 -5.20 -9.76 -26.53
N ARG A 485 -5.97 -8.72 -26.17
CA ARG A 485 -7.31 -8.45 -26.73
C ARG A 485 -7.52 -7.00 -27.12
N THR A 486 -8.40 -6.73 -28.09
CA THR A 486 -8.91 -5.36 -28.34
C THR A 486 -9.68 -4.85 -27.12
N LEU A 487 -9.71 -3.53 -26.97
CA LEU A 487 -10.71 -2.85 -26.15
C LEU A 487 -11.59 -1.98 -27.04
N ASP A 488 -12.91 -2.17 -26.94
CA ASP A 488 -13.88 -1.50 -27.81
C ASP A 488 -14.64 -0.43 -27.01
N LYS A 489 -14.44 0.84 -27.39
CA LYS A 489 -14.92 2.00 -26.63
C LYS A 489 -16.43 2.15 -26.73
N GLN A 490 -17.10 2.20 -25.59
CA GLN A 490 -18.54 2.33 -25.47
C GLN A 490 -18.99 3.82 -25.49
N PRO A 491 -20.26 4.12 -25.85
CA PRO A 491 -20.78 5.50 -25.85
C PRO A 491 -20.75 6.21 -24.48
N ASP A 492 -20.78 5.45 -23.38
CA ASP A 492 -20.66 5.96 -22.00
C ASP A 492 -19.21 6.25 -21.57
N GLY A 493 -18.23 5.99 -22.45
CA GLY A 493 -16.80 6.15 -22.18
C GLY A 493 -16.16 4.95 -21.46
N SER A 494 -16.92 3.90 -21.14
CA SER A 494 -16.36 2.61 -20.71
C SER A 494 -15.78 1.82 -21.89
N TRP A 495 -15.19 0.66 -21.60
CA TRP A 495 -14.60 -0.24 -22.60
C TRP A 495 -15.12 -1.67 -22.40
N THR A 496 -15.46 -2.35 -23.49
CA THR A 496 -15.68 -3.80 -23.51
C THR A 496 -14.41 -4.53 -23.95
N ILE A 497 -14.27 -5.79 -23.55
CA ILE A 497 -13.14 -6.64 -23.95
C ILE A 497 -13.51 -7.40 -25.23
N GLY A 498 -12.81 -7.11 -26.33
CA GLY A 498 -13.10 -7.68 -27.64
C GLY A 498 -12.32 -8.96 -27.96
N ALA A 499 -11.99 -9.11 -29.25
CA ALA A 499 -11.35 -10.31 -29.79
C ALA A 499 -9.88 -10.46 -29.36
N ILE A 500 -9.40 -11.70 -29.33
CA ILE A 500 -7.96 -12.01 -29.19
C ILE A 500 -7.22 -11.50 -30.43
N ARG A 501 -6.06 -10.88 -30.20
CA ARG A 501 -5.14 -10.39 -31.23
C ARG A 501 -3.83 -11.16 -31.16
N GLU A 502 -3.11 -11.20 -32.27
CA GLU A 502 -1.70 -11.55 -32.25
C GLU A 502 -0.88 -10.46 -31.52
N LYS A 503 0.24 -10.89 -30.92
CA LYS A 503 1.19 -10.00 -30.24
C LYS A 503 2.07 -9.34 -31.28
N ASP A 504 1.63 -8.20 -31.81
CA ASP A 504 2.25 -7.47 -32.92
C ASP A 504 3.65 -6.90 -32.58
N GLY A 505 4.34 -6.34 -33.59
CA GLY A 505 5.67 -5.73 -33.42
C GLY A 505 5.72 -4.62 -32.36
N PRO A 506 4.80 -3.63 -32.35
CA PRO A 506 4.65 -2.67 -31.26
C PRO A 506 4.55 -3.32 -29.87
N PHE A 507 3.69 -4.31 -29.68
CA PHE A 507 3.58 -5.05 -28.41
C PHE A 507 4.90 -5.76 -28.05
N GLN A 508 5.52 -6.46 -29.01
CA GLN A 508 6.77 -7.18 -28.79
C GLN A 508 7.91 -6.23 -28.36
N ASN A 509 8.01 -5.06 -29.00
CA ASN A 509 8.99 -4.03 -28.65
C ASN A 509 8.72 -3.43 -27.26
N TRP A 510 7.45 -3.16 -26.93
CA TRP A 510 7.04 -2.69 -25.60
C TRP A 510 7.40 -3.72 -24.52
N HIS A 511 7.02 -4.98 -24.72
CA HIS A 511 7.30 -6.10 -23.81
C HIS A 511 8.80 -6.36 -23.67
N ALA A 512 9.57 -6.28 -24.76
CA ALA A 512 11.03 -6.42 -24.74
C ALA A 512 11.75 -5.26 -24.03
N SER A 513 11.12 -4.10 -23.88
CA SER A 513 11.66 -3.00 -23.07
C SER A 513 11.76 -3.33 -21.57
N PHE A 514 11.10 -4.41 -21.11
CA PHE A 514 11.19 -4.88 -19.73
C PHE A 514 12.19 -6.04 -19.59
N PRO A 515 13.10 -6.00 -18.60
CA PRO A 515 14.12 -7.04 -18.38
C PRO A 515 13.57 -8.27 -17.62
N PHE A 516 12.35 -8.71 -17.93
CA PHE A 516 11.71 -9.92 -17.42
C PHE A 516 10.68 -10.45 -18.44
N ARG A 517 9.82 -11.42 -18.06
CA ARG A 517 9.01 -12.21 -19.02
C ARG A 517 7.58 -12.53 -18.56
N VAL A 518 7.16 -12.09 -17.38
CA VAL A 518 5.85 -12.39 -16.75
C VAL A 518 5.38 -11.18 -15.92
N GLY A 519 4.09 -11.06 -15.63
CA GLY A 519 3.58 -9.92 -14.85
C GLY A 519 3.59 -8.61 -15.64
N HIS A 520 3.25 -8.67 -16.93
CA HIS A 520 3.05 -7.50 -17.78
C HIS A 520 1.56 -7.09 -17.89
N ASP A 521 0.65 -7.93 -17.39
CA ASP A 521 -0.80 -7.73 -17.39
C ASP A 521 -1.27 -6.64 -16.42
N HIS A 522 -0.44 -6.22 -15.45
CA HIS A 522 -0.73 -5.06 -14.62
C HIS A 522 0.52 -4.27 -14.20
N PRO A 523 0.51 -2.92 -14.20
CA PRO A 523 1.68 -2.12 -13.84
C PRO A 523 2.14 -2.22 -12.37
N ASN A 524 1.29 -2.75 -11.47
CA ASN A 524 1.71 -3.13 -10.11
C ASN A 524 2.83 -4.18 -10.17
N GLU A 525 2.63 -5.25 -10.94
CA GLU A 525 3.59 -6.32 -11.18
C GLU A 525 4.87 -5.76 -11.80
N VAL A 526 4.74 -5.00 -12.90
CA VAL A 526 5.87 -4.40 -13.63
C VAL A 526 6.77 -3.61 -12.70
N SER A 527 6.22 -2.72 -11.87
CA SER A 527 7.02 -1.95 -10.90
C SER A 527 7.56 -2.79 -9.74
N ALA A 528 6.87 -3.85 -9.32
CA ALA A 528 7.34 -4.76 -8.28
C ALA A 528 8.51 -5.63 -8.77
N TYR A 529 8.46 -6.16 -10.01
CA TYR A 529 9.61 -6.82 -10.65
C TYR A 529 10.80 -5.86 -10.81
N LEU A 530 10.59 -4.65 -11.34
CA LEU A 530 11.66 -3.66 -11.50
C LEU A 530 12.29 -3.26 -10.14
N SER A 531 11.52 -3.26 -9.04
CA SER A 531 12.06 -3.01 -7.70
C SER A 531 13.08 -4.06 -7.25
N GLY A 532 12.81 -5.34 -7.52
CA GLY A 532 13.74 -6.43 -7.21
C GLY A 532 15.03 -6.36 -8.04
N LEU A 533 14.96 -5.83 -9.26
CA LEU A 533 16.12 -5.65 -10.13
C LEU A 533 16.97 -4.44 -9.75
N LEU A 534 16.35 -3.35 -9.31
CA LEU A 534 17.06 -2.20 -8.71
C LEU A 534 17.76 -2.60 -7.41
N LEU A 535 17.17 -3.50 -6.61
CA LEU A 535 17.84 -4.09 -5.45
C LEU A 535 19.08 -4.91 -5.87
N GLU A 536 19.00 -5.68 -6.97
CA GLU A 536 20.13 -6.45 -7.49
C GLU A 536 21.27 -5.60 -8.06
N SER A 537 20.96 -4.53 -8.81
CA SER A 537 21.99 -3.65 -9.36
C SER A 537 22.60 -2.73 -8.31
N ASP A 538 21.77 -2.02 -7.54
CA ASP A 538 22.22 -0.86 -6.78
C ASP A 538 22.76 -1.25 -5.39
N HIS A 539 22.26 -2.36 -4.83
CA HIS A 539 22.46 -2.71 -3.42
C HIS A 539 23.10 -4.09 -3.19
N LEU A 540 22.72 -5.12 -3.95
CA LEU A 540 23.33 -6.46 -3.86
C LEU A 540 24.56 -6.60 -4.78
N LYS A 541 24.61 -5.84 -5.89
CA LYS A 541 25.62 -5.96 -6.96
C LYS A 541 25.69 -7.35 -7.60
N THR A 542 24.53 -8.02 -7.71
CA THR A 542 24.40 -9.39 -8.25
C THR A 542 23.67 -9.45 -9.60
N LEU A 543 23.35 -8.30 -10.22
CA LEU A 543 22.70 -8.25 -11.53
C LEU A 543 23.68 -8.60 -12.66
N ASN A 544 24.01 -9.89 -12.80
CA ASN A 544 24.92 -10.39 -13.83
C ASN A 544 24.17 -10.68 -15.15
N ARG A 545 23.89 -9.64 -15.92
CA ARG A 545 23.37 -9.73 -17.30
C ARG A 545 23.46 -8.39 -18.03
N ASP A 546 23.67 -8.46 -19.34
CA ASP A 546 23.55 -7.31 -20.21
C ASP A 546 22.08 -6.89 -20.34
N LEU A 547 21.85 -5.57 -20.37
CA LEU A 547 20.55 -4.96 -20.57
C LEU A 547 20.56 -4.18 -21.87
N THR A 548 19.43 -4.16 -22.58
CA THR A 548 19.28 -3.24 -23.72
C THR A 548 19.22 -1.79 -23.23
N ALA A 549 19.46 -0.81 -24.12
CA ALA A 549 19.27 0.60 -23.80
C ALA A 549 17.86 0.86 -23.22
N ALA A 550 16.81 0.39 -23.90
CA ALA A 550 15.43 0.51 -23.42
C ALA A 550 15.19 -0.12 -22.04
N GLN A 551 15.80 -1.26 -21.72
CA GLN A 551 15.71 -1.90 -20.39
C GLN A 551 16.44 -1.10 -19.31
N THR A 552 17.55 -0.46 -19.68
CA THR A 552 18.33 0.44 -18.81
C THR A 552 17.52 1.71 -18.54
N ASP A 553 16.88 2.28 -19.55
CA ASP A 553 15.96 3.42 -19.45
C ASP A 553 14.76 3.09 -18.56
N ARG A 554 14.16 1.90 -18.67
CA ARG A 554 13.09 1.44 -17.76
C ARG A 554 13.56 1.40 -16.31
N LEU A 555 14.77 0.93 -16.04
CA LEU A 555 15.30 0.91 -14.68
C LEU A 555 15.59 2.32 -14.15
N GLU A 556 16.22 3.22 -14.91
CA GLU A 556 16.47 4.60 -14.44
C GLU A 556 15.18 5.41 -14.30
N GLN A 557 14.20 5.23 -15.20
CA GLN A 557 12.84 5.77 -15.09
C GLN A 557 12.18 5.33 -13.78
N THR A 558 12.28 4.04 -13.44
CA THR A 558 11.76 3.49 -12.18
C THR A 558 12.52 4.02 -10.96
N ARG A 559 13.85 4.04 -11.01
CA ARG A 559 14.73 4.56 -9.96
C ARG A 559 14.39 6.01 -9.62
N ASN A 560 14.19 6.85 -10.64
CA ASN A 560 13.77 8.24 -10.48
C ASN A 560 12.36 8.40 -9.90
N ALA A 561 11.40 7.60 -10.37
CA ALA A 561 10.05 7.65 -9.82
C ALA A 561 10.01 7.20 -8.35
N PHE A 562 10.72 6.12 -7.99
CA PHE A 562 10.80 5.60 -6.63
C PHE A 562 11.49 6.56 -5.65
N ARG A 563 12.48 7.34 -6.08
CA ARG A 563 13.09 8.45 -5.30
C ARG A 563 12.05 9.47 -4.79
N ASN A 564 10.84 9.50 -5.37
CA ASN A 564 9.73 10.38 -4.95
C ASN A 564 8.54 9.59 -4.38
N ILE A 565 8.07 8.54 -5.08
CA ILE A 565 6.88 7.75 -4.70
C ILE A 565 7.05 7.05 -3.33
N LEU A 566 8.28 6.66 -2.98
CA LEU A 566 8.59 5.95 -1.74
C LEU A 566 9.08 6.87 -0.61
N ARG A 567 8.96 8.21 -0.77
CA ARG A 567 9.16 9.19 0.31
C ARG A 567 7.93 9.28 1.21
N LEU A 568 8.17 9.59 2.48
CA LEU A 568 7.16 9.99 3.46
C LEU A 568 7.28 11.48 3.77
N ILE A 569 6.15 12.14 4.05
CA ILE A 569 6.16 13.57 4.38
C ILE A 569 6.93 13.81 5.69
N GLY A 570 7.77 14.85 5.71
CA GLY A 570 8.46 15.31 6.91
C GLY A 570 9.76 14.57 7.25
N ASP A 571 10.35 13.83 6.30
CA ASP A 571 11.69 13.26 6.44
C ASP A 571 12.83 14.20 6.00
N GLU A 572 12.52 15.25 5.22
CA GLU A 572 13.51 16.07 4.51
C GLU A 572 14.50 16.77 5.47
N ASP A 573 14.03 17.17 6.66
CA ASP A 573 14.87 17.75 7.71
C ASP A 573 15.94 16.81 8.31
N ARG A 574 15.94 15.50 8.01
CA ARG A 574 16.94 14.56 8.58
C ARG A 574 18.27 14.57 7.82
N ASN A 575 18.27 14.95 6.54
CA ASN A 575 19.47 14.99 5.69
C ASN A 575 19.85 16.42 5.26
N ALA A 576 19.24 17.45 5.86
CA ALA A 576 19.42 18.86 5.52
C ALA A 576 20.76 19.45 6.02
N SER A 577 21.89 18.82 5.70
CA SER A 577 23.23 19.38 5.89
C SER A 577 23.48 20.54 4.91
N LYS A 578 23.02 21.74 5.28
CA LYS A 578 22.98 23.00 4.51
C LYS A 578 22.10 22.93 3.24
N PRO A 579 20.97 23.67 3.18
CA PRO A 579 20.23 23.81 1.92
C PRO A 579 21.03 24.65 0.93
N SER A 580 21.34 24.08 -0.24
CA SER A 580 21.80 24.87 -1.39
C SER A 580 20.61 25.64 -1.95
N ALA A 581 20.65 26.97 -1.90
CA ALA A 581 19.55 27.82 -2.29
C ALA A 581 19.43 27.95 -3.82
N ARG A 582 18.73 27.00 -4.47
CA ARG A 582 18.15 27.15 -5.83
C ARG A 582 17.12 26.05 -6.14
N ASN A 583 16.19 26.39 -7.04
CA ASN A 583 15.30 25.49 -7.80
C ASN A 583 14.18 24.76 -7.02
N LEU A 584 13.16 25.52 -6.62
CA LEU A 584 11.78 25.06 -6.80
C LEU A 584 11.39 25.27 -8.28
N PRO A 585 10.75 24.31 -8.98
CA PRO A 585 10.32 24.52 -10.36
C PRO A 585 9.10 25.44 -10.42
N GLY A 586 9.25 26.60 -11.07
CA GLY A 586 8.12 27.45 -11.44
C GLY A 586 7.26 26.82 -12.56
N PRO A 587 6.07 27.38 -12.84
CA PRO A 587 5.24 26.89 -13.94
C PRO A 587 5.96 27.04 -15.29
N LEU A 588 5.80 26.04 -16.15
CA LEU A 588 6.41 26.01 -17.49
C LEU A 588 5.96 27.21 -18.32
N ARG A 589 6.88 28.18 -18.53
CA ARG A 589 6.69 29.22 -19.54
C ARG A 589 6.84 28.59 -20.93
N THR A 590 5.88 28.86 -21.80
CA THR A 590 5.97 28.56 -23.22
C THR A 590 6.99 29.51 -23.88
N ASN A 591 8.18 29.01 -24.16
CA ASN A 591 9.17 29.78 -24.91
C ASN A 591 8.71 29.95 -26.36
N ARG A 592 8.49 31.21 -26.77
CA ARG A 592 8.47 31.58 -28.19
C ARG A 592 9.87 31.32 -28.77
N ILE A 593 9.93 30.69 -29.93
CA ILE A 593 11.12 30.70 -30.78
C ILE A 593 11.04 31.95 -31.67
N GLY A 594 12.18 32.61 -31.87
CA GLY A 594 12.27 33.83 -32.69
C GLY A 594 12.26 33.54 -34.19
N GLU A 595 11.93 34.56 -34.97
CA GLU A 595 11.85 34.51 -36.43
C GLU A 595 13.23 34.59 -37.10
N LEU A 596 13.37 33.98 -38.28
CA LEU A 596 14.29 34.44 -39.32
C LEU A 596 13.88 33.86 -40.69
N TYR A 597 13.43 34.76 -41.57
CA TYR A 597 13.31 34.77 -43.05
C TYR A 597 13.82 33.52 -43.84
N CYS A 598 13.19 33.10 -44.96
CA CYS A 598 12.73 33.98 -46.06
C CYS A 598 11.75 33.34 -47.08
N HIS A 599 11.24 34.18 -47.99
CA HIS A 599 10.58 33.94 -49.31
C HIS A 599 9.15 33.33 -49.44
N VAL A 600 8.21 34.27 -49.56
CA VAL A 600 6.98 34.37 -50.41
C VAL A 600 7.16 33.80 -51.84
N PRO A 601 6.12 33.28 -52.58
CA PRO A 601 4.71 33.73 -52.54
C PRO A 601 3.59 32.68 -52.36
N VAL A 602 2.41 33.23 -52.04
CA VAL A 602 1.07 32.57 -52.12
C VAL A 602 0.35 33.09 -53.37
N THR A 603 -0.34 32.19 -54.10
CA THR A 603 -1.30 32.56 -55.15
C THR A 603 -2.72 32.33 -54.64
N LEU A 604 -3.55 33.38 -54.65
CA LEU A 604 -4.95 33.32 -54.25
C LEU A 604 -5.84 32.85 -55.42
N TYR A 605 -6.86 32.04 -55.12
CA TYR A 605 -8.09 32.01 -55.92
C TYR A 605 -9.32 31.78 -55.02
N SER A 606 -10.36 32.58 -55.25
CA SER A 606 -11.66 32.50 -54.57
C SER A 606 -12.78 32.40 -55.62
N LYS A 607 -13.81 31.58 -55.36
CA LYS A 607 -15.08 31.63 -56.11
C LYS A 607 -16.28 31.04 -55.35
N THR A 608 -16.88 31.94 -54.57
CA THR A 608 -18.31 32.23 -54.30
C THR A 608 -19.43 31.47 -55.06
N ILE A 609 -20.65 31.50 -54.47
CA ILE A 609 -22.00 31.21 -55.05
C ILE A 609 -22.35 29.68 -55.09
N GLN A 610 -23.58 29.19 -54.83
CA GLN A 610 -24.95 29.78 -54.84
C GLN A 610 -25.91 29.28 -53.72
N PHE A 611 -26.98 30.04 -53.45
CA PHE A 611 -28.22 29.60 -52.78
C PHE A 611 -29.35 29.46 -53.82
N HIS A 612 -30.31 28.55 -53.63
CA HIS A 612 -31.62 28.55 -54.31
C HIS A 612 -32.72 27.90 -53.43
N SER A 613 -33.99 28.19 -53.72
CA SER A 613 -35.12 27.94 -52.81
C SER A 613 -36.47 27.78 -53.51
N GLY A 614 -37.32 26.87 -52.99
CA GLY A 614 -38.78 26.87 -53.22
C GLY A 614 -39.33 25.73 -54.10
N GLY A 615 -40.40 25.08 -53.64
CA GLY A 615 -41.11 24.01 -54.37
C GLY A 615 -42.14 23.26 -53.53
N LEU A 616 -43.42 23.63 -53.64
CA LEU A 616 -44.62 22.94 -53.12
C LEU A 616 -45.09 21.88 -54.15
N ALA A 617 -45.88 20.82 -53.88
CA ALA A 617 -46.38 20.10 -52.69
C ALA A 617 -46.93 18.72 -53.22
N THR A 618 -47.73 17.84 -52.60
CA THR A 618 -48.63 17.80 -51.40
C THR A 618 -48.66 16.35 -50.83
N GLY A 619 -49.48 16.06 -49.81
CA GLY A 619 -49.79 14.67 -49.37
C GLY A 619 -50.41 14.58 -47.97
N SER A 620 -51.66 14.10 -47.85
CA SER A 620 -52.43 14.00 -46.60
C SER A 620 -52.05 12.80 -45.70
N GLY A 621 -52.20 12.91 -44.37
CA GLY A 621 -51.82 11.82 -43.45
C GLY A 621 -52.11 11.97 -41.94
N VAL A 622 -53.36 12.29 -41.55
CA VAL A 622 -54.06 12.03 -40.25
C VAL A 622 -53.28 12.02 -38.90
N CYS A 623 -53.76 12.80 -37.92
CA CYS A 623 -53.23 12.88 -36.55
C CYS A 623 -53.88 11.89 -35.54
N ALA A 624 -53.10 11.33 -34.60
CA ALA A 624 -53.52 10.96 -33.23
C ALA A 624 -52.30 10.66 -32.32
N PRO A 625 -52.31 11.02 -31.01
CA PRO A 625 -51.18 10.78 -30.10
C PRO A 625 -51.37 9.56 -29.15
N PRO A 626 -50.29 8.91 -28.67
CA PRO A 626 -50.34 7.98 -27.54
C PRO A 626 -50.35 8.73 -26.19
N SER A 627 -51.12 8.22 -25.23
CA SER A 627 -51.37 8.81 -23.91
C SER A 627 -50.40 8.33 -22.82
N ILE A 628 -50.33 9.11 -21.72
CA ILE A 628 -49.60 8.76 -20.49
C ILE A 628 -50.39 7.72 -19.70
N PRO A 629 -49.79 6.59 -19.25
CA PRO A 629 -50.37 5.71 -18.23
C PRO A 629 -50.02 6.18 -16.82
N TYR A 630 -50.98 6.07 -15.90
CA TYR A 630 -50.92 6.53 -14.51
C TYR A 630 -50.51 5.39 -13.54
N PHE A 631 -49.83 5.70 -12.43
CA PHE A 631 -49.48 4.72 -11.39
C PHE A 631 -50.66 4.44 -10.43
N PRO A 632 -51.00 3.17 -10.14
CA PRO A 632 -51.76 2.79 -8.96
C PRO A 632 -50.84 2.24 -7.83
N PRO A 633 -51.04 2.62 -6.55
CA PRO A 633 -50.30 2.07 -5.42
C PRO A 633 -51.05 0.92 -4.71
N LYS A 634 -50.28 -0.02 -4.12
CA LYS A 634 -50.61 -0.87 -2.94
C LYS A 634 -49.31 -1.59 -2.53
N VAL A 635 -48.79 -1.51 -1.30
CA VAL A 635 -49.27 -1.88 0.06
C VAL A 635 -48.49 -3.10 0.54
N ASN A 636 -48.19 -3.15 1.84
CA ASN A 636 -47.24 -4.07 2.47
C ASN A 636 -47.75 -5.53 2.53
N GLU A 637 -46.81 -6.47 2.47
CA GLU A 637 -46.48 -7.38 3.59
C GLU A 637 -44.94 -7.53 3.69
#